data_AF-A0A2N4S9D7-F1
#
_entry.id   AF-A0A2N4S9D7-F1
#
_cell.length_a   1.000
_cell.length_b   1.000
_cell.length_c   1.000
_cell.angle_alpha   90.00
_cell.angle_beta   90.00
_cell.angle_gamma   90.00
#
_symmetry.space_group_name_H-M   'P 1'
#
loop_
_entity.id
_entity.type
_entity.pdbx_description
1 polymer ?
#
loop_
_entity_poly.entity_id
_entity_poly.type
_entity_poly.pdbx_seq_one_letter_code
_entity_poly.pdbx_strand_id
1 'polypeptide(L)'
;MQTHKNKWHSWLIIFTLIISGGVYTGCDKDEKIETSIILKAFGPSPALRGGDLRFIGSNLDKVTAVVFQGLTPEITVEVTEIQIINDREIRVTIPQNAGPGKVTLKTPQGDIQTLTPLTFSEPISISSVTPTTLRAGQILTVNGDYLNLIKKVIFVENVEVEAEDFVSQSREQLQVRVPAEAQTGKIILSNGEEIPIEIYSNEVINIILPTFTGFTPVTVKPGNNINITGTNLDLVAGIKFGGDKIVDDVILNADSTQIVVTVPLEAQDDTLKLITKSGLEVKGNMKLITVMPSNITVSPITVKNGNTLTIKGKDLDLVASIKFGDLEGTINSKSETEILVTVPETANSRVATLVAFSTKTIDTPEFSYVKPKITALSPTSLMAGSELTVNGNDLDLIRKVIFSSAAKTVNVEPSSSASFVVNVPTDATSGIVKFVTVNGTEILSPSELTVTEADIPVISSIPSSIKPGQLLIIQGTKLNLVESVIFQDNVKATQFGTRSATLLEVYVPENAARGTNNINLITFNGKTVTVSVNIMATDPILPTTIMLTDFNGEGNSQSTWGSPFRFGIPDIPLDGTPCMIGNSNVSGWTWSWAANWGTLPALDDPNKYVFKMDICITKAVPSGISAGMCFRGWDNAIDLGNIFATSTDGNWITLTFNLNPGNPINGTGDFGFYLNCSETVDLSGVYIDNFRFDLK
;
A
#
# COMPACT_ATOMS: atom_id res chain seq x y z
N MET A 1 -0.31 -51.40 38.54
CA MET A 1 0.95 -51.41 39.32
C MET A 1 0.72 -50.51 40.53
N GLN A 2 1.06 -50.98 41.74
CA GLN A 2 0.73 -50.41 43.07
C GLN A 2 -0.75 -50.56 43.50
N THR A 3 -1.14 -51.11 44.66
CA THR A 3 -0.41 -51.79 45.75
C THR A 3 -1.43 -52.60 46.56
N HIS A 4 -1.16 -53.90 46.73
CA HIS A 4 -1.69 -54.73 47.81
C HIS A 4 -1.04 -54.31 49.14
N LYS A 5 -1.83 -54.01 50.18
CA LYS A 5 -1.45 -54.11 51.62
C LYS A 5 -2.66 -53.73 52.48
N ASN A 6 -3.30 -54.71 53.14
CA ASN A 6 -3.97 -54.61 54.44
C ASN A 6 -4.79 -55.87 54.78
N LYS A 7 -4.13 -57.03 54.85
CA LYS A 7 -4.70 -58.27 55.42
C LYS A 7 -3.99 -58.74 56.69
N TRP A 8 -3.30 -57.83 57.39
CA TRP A 8 -2.39 -58.21 58.50
C TRP A 8 -2.61 -57.42 59.79
N HIS A 9 -3.82 -56.90 60.02
CA HIS A 9 -4.18 -56.21 61.27
C HIS A 9 -5.43 -56.79 61.97
N SER A 10 -6.12 -57.78 61.37
CA SER A 10 -7.32 -58.39 61.97
C SER A 10 -7.04 -59.57 62.90
N TRP A 11 -5.80 -60.08 62.98
CA TRP A 11 -5.48 -61.28 63.77
C TRP A 11 -4.70 -60.99 65.07
N LEU A 12 -4.35 -59.73 65.35
CA LEU A 12 -3.62 -59.35 66.57
C LEU A 12 -4.52 -58.88 67.73
N ILE A 13 -5.79 -58.57 67.45
CA ILE A 13 -6.77 -58.11 68.46
C ILE A 13 -7.56 -59.29 69.07
N ILE A 14 -7.57 -60.44 68.40
CA ILE A 14 -8.29 -61.64 68.85
C ILE A 14 -7.44 -62.50 69.82
N PHE A 15 -6.13 -62.24 69.93
CA PHE A 15 -5.21 -63.02 70.77
C PHE A 15 -4.82 -62.35 72.10
N THR A 16 -5.27 -61.11 72.35
CA THR A 16 -4.95 -60.33 73.56
C THR A 16 -6.08 -60.29 74.60
N LEU A 17 -7.15 -61.07 74.43
CA LEU A 17 -8.32 -61.09 75.33
C LEU A 17 -8.60 -62.47 75.98
N ILE A 18 -7.61 -63.38 76.00
CA ILE A 18 -7.76 -64.76 76.54
C ILE A 18 -6.93 -65.03 77.81
N ILE A 19 -6.34 -64.01 78.46
CA ILE A 19 -5.59 -64.21 79.72
C ILE A 19 -6.01 -63.17 80.77
N SER A 20 -7.16 -63.40 81.41
CA SER A 20 -7.43 -63.08 82.82
C SER A 20 -8.88 -63.42 83.16
N GLY A 21 -9.12 -64.53 83.85
CA GLY A 21 -10.47 -64.91 84.27
C GLY A 21 -10.55 -66.25 84.98
N GLY A 22 -9.70 -66.46 85.98
CA GLY A 22 -9.89 -67.53 86.96
C GLY A 22 -11.00 -67.16 87.94
N VAL A 23 -11.96 -68.08 88.09
CA VAL A 23 -12.78 -68.41 89.27
C VAL A 23 -12.74 -67.41 90.43
N TYR A 24 -13.89 -66.85 90.82
CA TYR A 24 -14.42 -66.90 92.19
C TYR A 24 -15.87 -66.38 92.25
N THR A 25 -16.74 -67.27 92.74
CA THR A 25 -17.93 -67.06 93.59
C THR A 25 -19.05 -66.12 93.17
N GLY A 26 -20.24 -66.72 93.10
CA GLY A 26 -21.51 -66.02 93.10
C GLY A 26 -21.67 -65.13 94.34
N CYS A 27 -22.26 -63.97 94.06
CA CYS A 27 -23.06 -63.22 95.00
C CYS A 27 -24.33 -62.88 94.21
N ASP A 28 -25.41 -63.61 94.51
CA ASP A 28 -26.77 -63.16 94.23
C ASP A 28 -26.92 -61.76 94.79
N LYS A 29 -26.92 -60.77 93.90
CA LYS A 29 -27.46 -59.45 94.16
C LYS A 29 -28.42 -59.20 93.03
N ASP A 30 -29.69 -59.42 93.34
CA ASP A 30 -30.88 -58.93 92.65
C ASP A 30 -30.56 -58.18 91.36
N GLU A 31 -30.59 -58.88 90.22
CA GLU A 31 -30.78 -58.21 88.95
C GLU A 31 -32.13 -57.50 89.05
N LYS A 32 -32.09 -56.21 89.39
CA LYS A 32 -33.17 -55.30 89.05
C LYS A 32 -33.42 -55.53 87.58
N ILE A 33 -34.57 -56.11 87.24
CA ILE A 33 -35.08 -56.13 85.88
C ILE A 33 -35.07 -54.67 85.44
N GLU A 34 -34.08 -54.29 84.62
CA GLU A 34 -34.01 -52.95 84.05
C GLU A 34 -35.23 -52.81 83.15
N THR A 35 -36.28 -52.20 83.70
CA THR A 35 -37.55 -51.95 83.00
C THR A 35 -37.48 -50.68 82.14
N SER A 36 -36.37 -49.94 82.23
CA SER A 36 -36.10 -48.74 81.45
C SER A 36 -35.89 -49.06 79.98
N ILE A 37 -36.53 -48.29 79.11
CA ILE A 37 -36.32 -48.34 77.66
C ILE A 37 -35.07 -47.52 77.33
N ILE A 38 -34.04 -48.16 76.77
CA ILE A 38 -32.75 -47.51 76.50
C ILE A 38 -32.40 -47.70 75.02
N LEU A 39 -32.20 -46.60 74.30
CA LEU A 39 -31.57 -46.61 72.97
C LEU A 39 -30.06 -46.54 73.11
N LYS A 40 -29.33 -47.53 72.58
CA LYS A 40 -27.85 -47.57 72.60
C LYS A 40 -27.24 -47.13 71.27
N ALA A 41 -27.83 -47.54 70.16
CA ALA A 41 -27.36 -47.20 68.82
C ALA A 41 -28.50 -47.21 67.80
N PHE A 42 -28.31 -46.50 66.70
CA PHE A 42 -29.19 -46.59 65.53
C PHE A 42 -28.37 -46.51 64.24
N GLY A 43 -28.87 -47.08 63.15
CA GLY A 43 -28.20 -47.00 61.84
C GLY A 43 -28.83 -47.92 60.78
N PRO A 44 -28.37 -47.84 59.52
CA PRO A 44 -27.22 -47.06 59.05
C PRO A 44 -27.46 -45.55 59.03
N SER A 45 -26.39 -44.75 59.11
CA SER A 45 -26.38 -43.30 58.83
C SER A 45 -25.03 -42.93 58.20
N PRO A 46 -24.96 -42.35 56.99
CA PRO A 46 -26.09 -41.96 56.14
C PRO A 46 -26.95 -43.15 55.68
N ALA A 47 -28.27 -42.95 55.60
CA ALA A 47 -29.25 -43.96 55.23
C ALA A 47 -29.85 -43.72 53.83
N LEU A 48 -30.50 -44.74 53.27
CA LEU A 48 -31.31 -44.62 52.05
C LEU A 48 -32.78 -44.44 52.43
N ARG A 49 -33.51 -43.53 51.77
CA ARG A 49 -34.97 -43.41 51.98
C ARG A 49 -35.70 -44.63 51.45
N GLY A 50 -36.63 -45.16 52.23
CA GLY A 50 -37.28 -46.44 51.99
C GLY A 50 -36.46 -47.67 52.40
N GLY A 51 -35.24 -47.48 52.91
CA GLY A 51 -34.47 -48.56 53.52
C GLY A 51 -34.82 -48.75 55.01
N ASP A 52 -34.33 -49.86 55.58
CA ASP A 52 -34.50 -50.15 57.00
C ASP A 52 -33.56 -49.30 57.86
N LEU A 53 -34.13 -48.57 58.83
CA LEU A 53 -33.40 -48.02 59.96
C LEU A 53 -33.54 -48.94 61.17
N ARG A 54 -32.41 -49.32 61.74
CA ARG A 54 -32.35 -50.22 62.91
C ARG A 54 -32.06 -49.43 64.16
N PHE A 55 -32.71 -49.81 65.26
CA PHE A 55 -32.44 -49.30 66.59
C PHE A 55 -32.05 -50.45 67.51
N ILE A 56 -30.94 -50.30 68.23
CA ILE A 56 -30.39 -51.31 69.13
C ILE A 56 -30.37 -50.75 70.55
N GLY A 57 -30.83 -51.54 71.50
CA GLY A 57 -31.09 -51.06 72.86
C GLY A 57 -31.53 -52.13 73.83
N SER A 58 -32.38 -51.72 74.77
CA SER A 58 -32.99 -52.60 75.79
C SER A 58 -34.45 -52.20 76.00
N ASN A 59 -35.36 -53.19 76.07
CA ASN A 59 -36.82 -53.02 76.08
C ASN A 59 -37.39 -52.22 74.89
N LEU A 60 -36.78 -52.32 73.70
CA LEU A 60 -37.21 -51.56 72.51
C LEU A 60 -38.51 -52.07 71.88
N ASP A 61 -38.95 -53.29 72.22
CA ASP A 61 -40.26 -53.85 71.85
C ASP A 61 -41.45 -53.01 72.36
N LYS A 62 -41.21 -52.12 73.31
CA LYS A 62 -42.21 -51.21 73.89
C LYS A 62 -42.33 -49.86 73.16
N VAL A 63 -41.54 -49.62 72.12
CA VAL A 63 -41.62 -48.39 71.29
C VAL A 63 -42.90 -48.44 70.46
N THR A 64 -43.69 -47.37 70.48
CA THR A 64 -45.01 -47.33 69.82
C THR A 64 -45.00 -46.58 68.49
N ALA A 65 -44.06 -45.66 68.30
CA ALA A 65 -43.88 -44.95 67.04
C ALA A 65 -42.43 -44.42 66.91
N VAL A 66 -41.99 -44.20 65.67
CA VAL A 66 -40.71 -43.55 65.36
C VAL A 66 -41.00 -42.31 64.52
N VAL A 67 -40.57 -41.15 65.00
CA VAL A 67 -40.79 -39.85 64.37
C VAL A 67 -39.50 -39.35 63.73
N PHE A 68 -39.55 -39.19 62.42
CA PHE A 68 -38.49 -38.61 61.61
C PHE A 68 -38.69 -37.10 61.45
N GLN A 69 -37.60 -36.36 61.30
CA GLN A 69 -37.65 -35.03 60.72
C GLN A 69 -38.19 -35.13 59.29
N GLY A 70 -39.09 -34.24 58.88
CA GLY A 70 -39.58 -34.11 57.51
C GLY A 70 -38.62 -33.32 56.62
N LEU A 71 -38.93 -33.19 55.33
CA LEU A 71 -38.06 -32.46 54.38
C LEU A 71 -37.84 -30.99 54.74
N THR A 72 -38.74 -30.37 55.51
CA THR A 72 -38.55 -29.02 56.08
C THR A 72 -38.45 -29.10 57.61
N PRO A 73 -37.75 -28.16 58.27
CA PRO A 73 -37.53 -28.18 59.72
C PRO A 73 -38.80 -28.23 60.58
N GLU A 74 -39.93 -27.74 60.07
CA GLU A 74 -41.21 -27.65 60.79
C GLU A 74 -42.08 -28.92 60.68
N ILE A 75 -41.74 -29.83 59.77
CA ILE A 75 -42.54 -31.03 59.49
C ILE A 75 -41.88 -32.22 60.15
N THR A 76 -42.69 -33.11 60.73
CA THR A 76 -42.24 -34.44 61.20
C THR A 76 -43.05 -35.54 60.54
N VAL A 77 -42.44 -36.71 60.34
CA VAL A 77 -43.09 -37.88 59.76
C VAL A 77 -43.08 -39.01 60.77
N GLU A 78 -44.27 -39.39 61.27
CA GLU A 78 -44.42 -40.47 62.23
C GLU A 78 -44.65 -41.81 61.53
N VAL A 79 -43.94 -42.85 62.00
CA VAL A 79 -44.06 -44.24 61.57
C VAL A 79 -44.49 -45.07 62.75
N THR A 80 -45.72 -45.58 62.71
CA THR A 80 -46.27 -46.51 63.71
C THR A 80 -46.06 -47.97 63.33
N GLU A 81 -45.73 -48.25 62.07
CA GLU A 81 -45.38 -49.59 61.60
C GLU A 81 -43.93 -49.91 61.96
N ILE A 82 -43.76 -50.62 63.08
CA ILE A 82 -42.45 -51.00 63.62
C ILE A 82 -42.30 -52.51 63.54
N GLN A 83 -41.22 -52.95 62.90
CA GLN A 83 -40.83 -54.35 62.92
C GLN A 83 -40.08 -54.66 64.21
N ILE A 84 -40.74 -55.30 65.16
CA ILE A 84 -40.12 -55.77 66.41
C ILE A 84 -39.38 -57.08 66.14
N ILE A 85 -38.05 -57.06 66.26
CA ILE A 85 -37.23 -58.28 66.10
C ILE A 85 -37.11 -59.00 67.45
N ASN A 86 -36.80 -58.26 68.50
CA ASN A 86 -36.82 -58.68 69.90
C ASN A 86 -36.78 -57.45 70.81
N ASP A 87 -36.69 -57.65 72.12
CA ASP A 87 -36.57 -56.59 73.13
C ASP A 87 -35.32 -55.70 73.00
N ARG A 88 -34.34 -56.09 72.16
CA ARG A 88 -33.09 -55.34 71.94
C ARG A 88 -32.99 -54.72 70.55
N GLU A 89 -33.85 -55.08 69.59
CA GLU A 89 -33.79 -54.58 68.22
C GLU A 89 -35.20 -54.34 67.65
N ILE A 90 -35.40 -53.14 67.12
CA ILE A 90 -36.55 -52.80 66.26
C ILE A 90 -36.04 -52.24 64.94
N ARG A 91 -36.83 -52.39 63.88
CA ARG A 91 -36.59 -51.80 62.56
C ARG A 91 -37.79 -51.02 62.09
N VAL A 92 -37.54 -49.95 61.34
CA VAL A 92 -38.58 -49.18 60.65
C VAL A 92 -38.11 -48.85 59.24
N THR A 93 -39.03 -48.85 58.29
CA THR A 93 -38.76 -48.35 56.95
C THR A 93 -38.72 -46.83 56.98
N ILE A 94 -37.64 -46.21 56.50
CA ILE A 94 -37.51 -44.75 56.51
C ILE A 94 -38.49 -44.14 55.51
N PRO A 95 -39.37 -43.21 55.91
CA PRO A 95 -40.30 -42.55 54.99
C PRO A 95 -39.59 -41.80 53.86
N GLN A 96 -40.22 -41.75 52.69
CA GLN A 96 -39.68 -41.04 51.51
C GLN A 96 -39.58 -39.51 51.71
N ASN A 97 -40.37 -38.96 52.60
CA ASN A 97 -40.39 -37.54 52.96
C ASN A 97 -39.61 -37.25 54.26
N ALA A 98 -38.79 -38.18 54.75
CA ALA A 98 -37.89 -37.91 55.87
C ALA A 98 -36.72 -37.01 55.43
N GLY A 99 -36.48 -35.92 56.16
CA GLY A 99 -35.33 -35.01 55.99
C GLY A 99 -34.24 -35.26 57.04
N PRO A 100 -33.02 -34.72 56.84
CA PRO A 100 -31.93 -34.87 57.80
C PRO A 100 -32.32 -34.30 59.17
N GLY A 101 -32.06 -35.05 60.24
CA GLY A 101 -32.44 -34.60 61.58
C GLY A 101 -32.41 -35.72 62.60
N LYS A 102 -32.61 -35.38 63.88
CA LYS A 102 -32.69 -36.38 64.94
C LYS A 102 -33.99 -37.18 64.82
N VAL A 103 -33.93 -38.46 65.13
CA VAL A 103 -35.08 -39.36 65.12
C VAL A 103 -35.57 -39.55 66.55
N THR A 104 -36.89 -39.57 66.76
CA THR A 104 -37.50 -39.64 68.10
C THR A 104 -38.33 -40.92 68.22
N LEU A 105 -38.03 -41.75 69.21
CA LEU A 105 -38.79 -42.95 69.56
C LEU A 105 -39.85 -42.57 70.59
N LYS A 106 -41.12 -42.77 70.26
CA LYS A 106 -42.24 -42.60 71.18
C LYS A 106 -42.33 -43.84 72.08
N THR A 107 -42.28 -43.63 73.39
CA THR A 107 -42.39 -44.72 74.37
C THR A 107 -43.36 -44.37 75.50
N PRO A 108 -43.95 -45.37 76.19
CA PRO A 108 -44.80 -45.12 77.36
C PRO A 108 -44.07 -44.41 78.52
N GLN A 109 -42.73 -44.43 78.54
CA GLN A 109 -41.89 -43.83 79.58
C GLN A 109 -41.37 -42.42 79.20
N GLY A 110 -41.83 -41.89 78.07
CA GLY A 110 -41.36 -40.62 77.48
C GLY A 110 -40.61 -40.80 76.17
N ASP A 111 -40.38 -39.71 75.46
CA ASP A 111 -39.71 -39.71 74.16
C ASP A 111 -38.20 -39.90 74.30
N ILE A 112 -37.63 -40.75 73.46
CA ILE A 112 -36.18 -40.95 73.37
C ILE A 112 -35.70 -40.41 72.02
N GLN A 113 -34.88 -39.37 72.02
CA GLN A 113 -34.32 -38.77 70.80
C GLN A 113 -32.90 -39.28 70.54
N THR A 114 -32.56 -39.54 69.27
CA THR A 114 -31.18 -39.88 68.89
C THR A 114 -30.20 -38.76 69.23
N LEU A 115 -28.98 -39.13 69.63
CA LEU A 115 -27.94 -38.15 69.95
C LEU A 115 -27.38 -37.48 68.69
N THR A 116 -27.17 -38.26 67.63
CA THR A 116 -26.74 -37.78 66.31
C THR A 116 -27.93 -37.69 65.35
N PRO A 117 -27.92 -36.74 64.39
CA PRO A 117 -28.93 -36.71 63.35
C PRO A 117 -28.78 -37.92 62.41
N LEU A 118 -29.91 -38.41 61.91
CA LEU A 118 -29.95 -39.24 60.72
C LEU A 118 -29.61 -38.37 59.51
N THR A 119 -28.64 -38.81 58.72
CA THR A 119 -28.29 -38.20 57.42
C THR A 119 -28.67 -39.16 56.29
N PHE A 120 -28.74 -38.66 55.06
CA PHE A 120 -29.13 -39.46 53.89
C PHE A 120 -27.98 -39.58 52.90
N SER A 121 -27.84 -40.76 52.30
CA SER A 121 -27.04 -40.99 51.11
C SER A 121 -27.98 -40.99 49.92
N GLU A 122 -27.74 -40.12 48.94
CA GLU A 122 -28.61 -39.97 47.76
C GLU A 122 -27.83 -40.26 46.48
N PRO A 123 -27.42 -41.53 46.24
CA PRO A 123 -26.65 -41.87 45.05
C PRO A 123 -27.55 -41.79 43.82
N ILE A 124 -27.39 -40.74 43.04
CA ILE A 124 -28.03 -40.61 41.73
C ILE A 124 -27.59 -41.79 40.86
N SER A 125 -28.53 -42.44 40.18
CA SER A 125 -28.21 -43.53 39.26
C SER A 125 -29.13 -43.53 38.05
N ILE A 126 -28.62 -44.02 36.93
CA ILE A 126 -29.36 -44.20 35.68
C ILE A 126 -29.51 -45.70 35.44
N SER A 127 -30.74 -46.19 35.40
CA SER A 127 -31.05 -47.59 35.12
C SER A 127 -31.27 -47.84 33.63
N SER A 128 -31.91 -46.90 32.93
CA SER A 128 -32.11 -46.96 31.48
C SER A 128 -32.43 -45.59 30.88
N VAL A 129 -32.11 -45.44 29.60
CA VAL A 129 -32.55 -44.30 28.79
C VAL A 129 -33.29 -44.79 27.56
N THR A 130 -34.51 -44.29 27.35
CA THR A 130 -35.43 -44.80 26.33
C THR A 130 -36.26 -43.68 25.68
N PRO A 131 -36.48 -43.73 24.36
CA PRO A 131 -35.84 -44.63 23.39
C PRO A 131 -34.38 -44.22 23.08
N THR A 132 -33.58 -45.15 22.53
CA THR A 132 -32.17 -44.90 22.19
C THR A 132 -31.97 -44.33 20.78
N THR A 133 -33.04 -44.15 20.01
CA THR A 133 -33.05 -43.47 18.71
C THR A 133 -34.19 -42.47 18.69
N LEU A 134 -33.84 -41.19 18.55
CA LEU A 134 -34.77 -40.08 18.68
C LEU A 134 -34.49 -39.01 17.62
N ARG A 135 -35.52 -38.25 17.29
CA ARG A 135 -35.43 -37.00 16.57
C ARG A 135 -35.47 -35.83 17.57
N ALA A 136 -34.88 -34.69 17.22
CA ALA A 136 -35.13 -33.42 17.89
C ALA A 136 -36.63 -33.18 18.16
N GLY A 137 -36.94 -32.66 19.35
CA GLY A 137 -38.29 -32.39 19.86
C GLY A 137 -39.01 -33.60 20.49
N GLN A 138 -38.56 -34.83 20.24
CA GLN A 138 -39.12 -36.02 20.88
C GLN A 138 -38.70 -36.11 22.36
N ILE A 139 -39.47 -36.88 23.14
CA ILE A 139 -39.24 -37.04 24.57
C ILE A 139 -38.25 -38.18 24.81
N LEU A 140 -37.16 -37.86 25.50
CA LEU A 140 -36.22 -38.81 26.08
C LEU A 140 -36.68 -39.11 27.52
N THR A 141 -36.87 -40.39 27.86
CA THR A 141 -37.19 -40.82 29.22
C THR A 141 -35.96 -41.49 29.85
N VAL A 142 -35.57 -40.99 31.02
CA VAL A 142 -34.50 -41.53 31.84
C VAL A 142 -35.13 -42.17 33.08
N ASN A 143 -34.91 -43.46 33.29
CA ASN A 143 -35.28 -44.14 34.53
C ASN A 143 -34.05 -44.35 35.40
N GLY A 144 -34.23 -44.33 36.71
CA GLY A 144 -33.12 -44.34 37.65
C GLY A 144 -33.58 -44.26 39.10
N ASP A 145 -32.71 -43.73 39.95
CA ASP A 145 -33.02 -43.39 41.34
C ASP A 145 -32.43 -42.02 41.68
N TYR A 146 -33.08 -41.30 42.59
CA TYR A 146 -32.77 -39.92 43.01
C TYR A 146 -32.71 -38.91 41.85
N LEU A 147 -33.47 -39.15 40.76
CA LEU A 147 -33.53 -38.26 39.59
C LEU A 147 -34.20 -36.91 39.88
N ASN A 148 -34.92 -36.79 40.99
CA ASN A 148 -35.50 -35.53 41.48
C ASN A 148 -34.44 -34.51 41.93
N LEU A 149 -33.18 -34.93 42.08
CA LEU A 149 -32.04 -34.07 42.42
C LEU A 149 -31.38 -33.45 41.18
N ILE A 150 -31.72 -33.92 39.98
CA ILE A 150 -31.14 -33.43 38.74
C ILE A 150 -31.62 -32.02 38.44
N LYS A 151 -30.70 -31.16 38.01
CA LYS A 151 -30.97 -29.80 37.55
C LYS A 151 -30.66 -29.58 36.08
N LYS A 152 -29.79 -30.41 35.49
CA LYS A 152 -29.45 -30.32 34.06
C LYS A 152 -29.33 -31.68 33.40
N VAL A 153 -29.78 -31.75 32.15
CA VAL A 153 -29.43 -32.84 31.23
C VAL A 153 -28.57 -32.28 30.11
N ILE A 154 -27.36 -32.79 29.94
CA ILE A 154 -26.38 -32.29 28.98
C ILE A 154 -26.21 -33.32 27.87
N PHE A 155 -26.50 -32.91 26.64
CA PHE A 155 -26.22 -33.66 25.41
C PHE A 155 -24.81 -33.34 24.90
N VAL A 156 -24.36 -34.07 23.87
CA VAL A 156 -23.07 -33.87 23.20
C VAL A 156 -22.88 -32.41 22.77
N GLU A 157 -21.63 -31.93 22.77
CA GLU A 157 -21.26 -30.51 22.53
C GLU A 157 -21.88 -29.53 23.53
N ASN A 158 -22.11 -29.96 24.78
CA ASN A 158 -22.66 -29.13 25.87
C ASN A 158 -24.02 -28.50 25.54
N VAL A 159 -24.88 -29.24 24.84
CA VAL A 159 -26.26 -28.81 24.61
C VAL A 159 -27.08 -29.15 25.86
N GLU A 160 -27.37 -28.13 26.67
CA GLU A 160 -28.00 -28.28 27.99
C GLU A 160 -29.52 -28.13 27.93
N VAL A 161 -30.22 -28.95 28.72
CA VAL A 161 -31.63 -28.78 29.08
C VAL A 161 -31.69 -28.54 30.58
N GLU A 162 -32.20 -27.37 30.97
CA GLU A 162 -32.32 -26.96 32.37
C GLU A 162 -33.59 -27.54 33.01
N ALA A 163 -33.62 -27.57 34.35
CA ALA A 163 -34.72 -28.18 35.11
C ALA A 163 -36.10 -27.60 34.80
N GLU A 164 -36.15 -26.31 34.48
CA GLU A 164 -37.36 -25.59 34.10
C GLU A 164 -37.95 -26.04 32.75
N ASP A 165 -37.13 -26.63 31.89
CA ASP A 165 -37.52 -27.17 30.58
C ASP A 165 -37.77 -28.70 30.62
N PHE A 166 -37.67 -29.32 31.80
CA PHE A 166 -38.02 -30.72 31.96
C PHE A 166 -39.51 -30.95 31.70
N VAL A 167 -39.83 -32.02 30.98
CA VAL A 167 -41.21 -32.41 30.69
C VAL A 167 -41.88 -32.95 31.96
N SER A 168 -41.16 -33.79 32.70
CA SER A 168 -41.58 -34.29 34.01
C SER A 168 -40.36 -34.76 34.80
N GLN A 169 -40.44 -34.69 36.12
CA GLN A 169 -39.36 -35.13 37.00
C GLN A 169 -39.95 -35.76 38.26
N SER A 170 -39.42 -36.92 38.62
CA SER A 170 -39.70 -37.65 39.84
C SER A 170 -38.41 -38.29 40.35
N ARG A 171 -38.47 -39.00 41.49
CA ARG A 171 -37.30 -39.73 42.01
C ARG A 171 -36.80 -40.80 41.05
N GLU A 172 -37.72 -41.52 40.40
CA GLU A 172 -37.39 -42.71 39.61
C GLU A 172 -37.36 -42.45 38.10
N GLN A 173 -37.91 -41.31 37.65
CA GLN A 173 -38.04 -40.98 36.24
C GLN A 173 -37.85 -39.48 35.98
N LEU A 174 -37.12 -39.16 34.91
CA LEU A 174 -36.94 -37.83 34.35
C LEU A 174 -37.26 -37.87 32.85
N GLN A 175 -38.04 -36.91 32.36
CA GLN A 175 -38.35 -36.75 30.95
C GLN A 175 -37.91 -35.39 30.44
N VAL A 176 -37.20 -35.36 29.32
CA VAL A 176 -36.74 -34.13 28.65
C VAL A 176 -37.06 -34.18 27.17
N ARG A 177 -37.26 -33.01 26.54
CA ARG A 177 -37.32 -32.93 25.08
C ARG A 177 -35.90 -32.88 24.54
N VAL A 178 -35.62 -33.64 23.49
CA VAL A 178 -34.34 -33.59 22.77
C VAL A 178 -34.21 -32.22 22.10
N PRO A 179 -33.18 -31.40 22.41
CA PRO A 179 -32.95 -30.11 21.76
C PRO A 179 -32.72 -30.24 20.24
N ALA A 180 -32.93 -29.15 19.50
CA ALA A 180 -32.69 -29.14 18.05
C ALA A 180 -31.21 -29.29 17.69
N GLU A 181 -30.35 -28.88 18.62
CA GLU A 181 -28.91 -28.84 18.53
C GLU A 181 -28.25 -30.17 18.93
N ALA A 182 -29.02 -31.08 19.53
CA ALA A 182 -28.50 -32.33 20.09
C ALA A 182 -27.84 -33.21 19.03
N GLN A 183 -26.71 -33.82 19.40
CA GLN A 183 -25.98 -34.77 18.56
C GLN A 183 -25.95 -36.17 19.19
N THR A 184 -25.65 -37.18 18.36
CA THR A 184 -25.57 -38.58 18.79
C THR A 184 -24.48 -38.76 19.84
N GLY A 185 -24.84 -39.33 20.99
CA GLY A 185 -23.90 -39.68 22.05
C GLY A 185 -24.58 -39.99 23.37
N LYS A 186 -23.77 -40.09 24.43
CA LYS A 186 -24.27 -40.26 25.79
C LYS A 186 -24.76 -38.94 26.34
N ILE A 187 -25.75 -38.99 27.23
CA ILE A 187 -26.18 -37.82 27.99
C ILE A 187 -25.51 -37.81 29.37
N ILE A 188 -25.43 -36.63 29.97
CA ILE A 188 -24.93 -36.40 31.32
C ILE A 188 -26.08 -35.84 32.16
N LEU A 189 -26.31 -36.40 33.34
CA LEU A 189 -27.17 -35.80 34.34
C LEU A 189 -26.31 -35.04 35.36
N SER A 190 -26.66 -33.79 35.64
CA SER A 190 -25.98 -32.94 36.61
C SER A 190 -26.96 -32.41 37.66
N ASN A 191 -26.52 -32.34 38.92
CA ASN A 191 -27.28 -31.72 40.01
C ASN A 191 -27.17 -30.19 40.03
N GLY A 192 -26.40 -29.57 39.14
CA GLY A 192 -26.34 -28.12 38.96
C GLY A 192 -25.66 -27.33 40.10
N GLU A 193 -24.93 -28.00 40.98
CA GLU A 193 -24.14 -27.36 42.04
C GLU A 193 -22.81 -26.77 41.51
N GLU A 194 -22.15 -25.89 42.28
CA GLU A 194 -20.85 -25.29 41.89
C GLU A 194 -19.77 -26.35 41.60
N ILE A 195 -19.77 -27.44 42.35
CA ILE A 195 -19.02 -28.66 42.07
C ILE A 195 -20.05 -29.75 41.75
N PRO A 196 -20.42 -29.92 40.47
CA PRO A 196 -21.54 -30.76 40.11
C PRO A 196 -21.20 -32.25 40.24
N ILE A 197 -22.21 -33.03 40.62
CA ILE A 197 -22.20 -34.48 40.48
C ILE A 197 -22.71 -34.79 39.07
N GLU A 198 -21.85 -35.36 38.24
CA GLU A 198 -22.16 -35.71 36.86
C GLU A 198 -22.19 -37.22 36.65
N ILE A 199 -23.26 -37.71 36.02
CA ILE A 199 -23.46 -39.13 35.75
C ILE A 199 -23.83 -39.33 34.29
N TYR A 200 -23.05 -40.17 33.61
CA TYR A 200 -23.25 -40.51 32.21
C TYR A 200 -24.26 -41.64 32.04
N SER A 201 -25.07 -41.57 30.98
CA SER A 201 -25.85 -42.72 30.54
C SER A 201 -24.97 -43.89 30.10
N ASN A 202 -25.48 -45.11 30.24
CA ASN A 202 -24.82 -46.29 29.68
C ASN A 202 -25.06 -46.36 28.16
N GLU A 203 -26.28 -46.06 27.75
CA GLU A 203 -26.74 -46.05 26.37
C GLU A 203 -26.24 -44.82 25.60
N VAL A 204 -25.93 -45.02 24.33
CA VAL A 204 -25.73 -43.96 23.35
C VAL A 204 -27.08 -43.62 22.73
N ILE A 205 -27.45 -42.35 22.76
CA ILE A 205 -28.67 -41.83 22.15
C ILE A 205 -28.33 -41.42 20.72
N ASN A 206 -28.96 -42.08 19.75
CA ASN A 206 -28.80 -41.81 18.33
C ASN A 206 -29.79 -40.72 17.91
N ILE A 207 -29.27 -39.56 17.52
CA ILE A 207 -30.07 -38.47 16.97
C ILE A 207 -30.24 -38.68 15.47
N ILE A 208 -31.48 -38.78 15.01
CA ILE A 208 -31.83 -38.93 13.60
C ILE A 208 -31.36 -37.69 12.84
N LEU A 209 -30.54 -37.91 11.81
CA LEU A 209 -30.12 -36.87 10.86
C LEU A 209 -31.00 -36.91 9.60
N PRO A 210 -31.13 -35.78 8.87
CA PRO A 210 -31.71 -35.79 7.54
C PRO A 210 -30.93 -36.72 6.62
N THR A 211 -31.65 -37.39 5.72
CA THR A 211 -31.04 -38.07 4.58
C THR A 211 -31.48 -37.37 3.32
N PHE A 212 -30.59 -37.20 2.36
CA PHE A 212 -30.94 -36.69 1.05
C PHE A 212 -30.52 -37.71 0.00
N THR A 213 -31.47 -38.08 -0.86
CA THR A 213 -31.32 -39.15 -1.86
C THR A 213 -30.84 -38.62 -3.19
N GLY A 214 -31.21 -37.38 -3.52
CA GLY A 214 -30.81 -36.69 -4.73
C GLY A 214 -31.43 -35.31 -4.84
N PHE A 215 -31.18 -34.66 -5.97
CA PHE A 215 -31.84 -33.42 -6.34
C PHE A 215 -32.04 -33.33 -7.85
N THR A 216 -32.99 -32.51 -8.27
CA THR A 216 -33.28 -32.28 -9.69
C THR A 216 -33.61 -30.81 -9.96
N PRO A 217 -33.10 -30.23 -11.06
CA PRO A 217 -32.15 -30.81 -12.01
C PRO A 217 -30.70 -30.87 -11.48
N VAL A 218 -29.87 -31.75 -12.05
CA VAL A 218 -28.43 -31.86 -11.73
C VAL A 218 -27.62 -30.75 -12.38
N THR A 219 -27.95 -30.43 -13.64
CA THR A 219 -27.38 -29.31 -14.38
C THR A 219 -28.35 -28.14 -14.34
N VAL A 220 -27.94 -27.01 -13.79
CA VAL A 220 -28.84 -25.89 -13.50
C VAL A 220 -28.15 -24.55 -13.72
N LYS A 221 -28.90 -23.58 -14.25
CA LYS A 221 -28.45 -22.18 -14.32
C LYS A 221 -28.51 -21.58 -12.92
N PRO A 222 -27.42 -20.99 -12.39
CA PRO A 222 -27.48 -20.23 -11.14
C PRO A 222 -28.61 -19.19 -11.15
N GLY A 223 -29.30 -19.03 -10.03
CA GLY A 223 -30.54 -18.24 -9.91
C GLY A 223 -31.83 -19.05 -10.14
N ASN A 224 -31.75 -20.26 -10.71
CA ASN A 224 -32.90 -21.16 -10.79
C ASN A 224 -32.98 -22.08 -9.56
N ASN A 225 -34.16 -22.65 -9.35
CA ASN A 225 -34.41 -23.56 -8.24
C ASN A 225 -33.99 -25.00 -8.58
N ILE A 226 -33.54 -25.71 -7.54
CA ILE A 226 -33.43 -27.17 -7.51
C ILE A 226 -34.36 -27.73 -6.44
N ASN A 227 -34.81 -28.97 -6.66
CA ASN A 227 -35.63 -29.73 -5.74
C ASN A 227 -34.78 -30.85 -5.14
N ILE A 228 -34.48 -30.78 -3.85
CA ILE A 228 -33.78 -31.82 -3.09
C ILE A 228 -34.82 -32.76 -2.50
N THR A 229 -34.63 -34.07 -2.68
CA THR A 229 -35.52 -35.10 -2.11
C THR A 229 -34.79 -35.91 -1.03
N GLY A 230 -35.52 -36.30 0.00
CA GLY A 230 -34.93 -36.95 1.15
C GLY A 230 -35.92 -37.37 2.22
N THR A 231 -35.42 -37.64 3.42
CA THR A 231 -36.21 -37.86 4.63
C THR A 231 -35.70 -36.98 5.75
N ASN A 232 -36.61 -36.60 6.64
CA ASN A 232 -36.33 -35.73 7.77
C ASN A 232 -35.76 -34.34 7.41
N LEU A 233 -36.18 -33.79 6.27
CA LEU A 233 -35.61 -32.53 5.77
C LEU A 233 -36.01 -31.28 6.58
N ASP A 234 -37.00 -31.39 7.48
CA ASP A 234 -37.32 -30.35 8.46
C ASP A 234 -36.22 -30.12 9.52
N LEU A 235 -35.25 -31.03 9.60
CA LEU A 235 -34.05 -30.90 10.44
C LEU A 235 -32.92 -30.10 9.78
N VAL A 236 -33.10 -29.69 8.52
CA VAL A 236 -32.13 -28.88 7.78
C VAL A 236 -32.30 -27.41 8.18
N ALA A 237 -31.19 -26.75 8.50
CA ALA A 237 -31.11 -25.32 8.76
C ALA A 237 -30.68 -24.53 7.51
N GLY A 238 -29.89 -25.16 6.62
CA GLY A 238 -29.44 -24.54 5.38
C GLY A 238 -28.77 -25.53 4.44
N ILE A 239 -28.42 -25.06 3.24
CA ILE A 239 -27.79 -25.86 2.19
C ILE A 239 -26.50 -25.18 1.78
N LYS A 240 -25.42 -25.96 1.79
CA LYS A 240 -24.09 -25.53 1.36
C LYS A 240 -23.79 -26.04 -0.05
N PHE A 241 -23.55 -25.10 -0.94
CA PHE A 241 -23.13 -25.27 -2.33
C PHE A 241 -21.60 -25.19 -2.44
N GLY A 242 -21.05 -25.60 -3.59
CA GLY A 242 -19.64 -25.46 -3.91
C GLY A 242 -19.16 -24.01 -3.84
N GLY A 243 -17.91 -23.79 -3.43
CA GLY A 243 -17.39 -22.45 -3.13
C GLY A 243 -17.83 -21.89 -1.77
N ASP A 244 -18.21 -22.78 -0.84
CA ASP A 244 -18.66 -22.46 0.52
C ASP A 244 -19.86 -21.48 0.58
N LYS A 245 -20.75 -21.55 -0.41
CA LYS A 245 -21.95 -20.71 -0.46
C LYS A 245 -23.09 -21.37 0.30
N ILE A 246 -23.58 -20.72 1.35
CA ILE A 246 -24.65 -21.24 2.22
C ILE A 246 -25.95 -20.50 1.92
N VAL A 247 -27.05 -21.24 1.80
CA VAL A 247 -28.41 -20.72 1.65
C VAL A 247 -29.28 -21.29 2.77
N ASP A 248 -29.76 -20.41 3.64
CA ASP A 248 -30.63 -20.77 4.77
C ASP A 248 -32.12 -20.61 4.44
N ASP A 249 -32.45 -19.81 3.42
CA ASP A 249 -33.82 -19.64 2.94
C ASP A 249 -34.20 -20.79 2.00
N VAL A 250 -34.99 -21.73 2.53
CA VAL A 250 -35.40 -22.95 1.85
C VAL A 250 -36.90 -23.17 2.00
N ILE A 251 -37.55 -23.66 0.94
CA ILE A 251 -38.97 -23.98 0.97
C ILE A 251 -39.11 -25.48 1.21
N LEU A 252 -39.55 -25.84 2.41
CA LEU A 252 -39.83 -27.23 2.78
C LEU A 252 -41.29 -27.60 2.44
N ASN A 253 -41.49 -28.79 1.88
CA ASN A 253 -42.85 -29.32 1.69
C ASN A 253 -43.48 -29.81 3.00
N ALA A 254 -44.82 -29.96 3.01
CA ALA A 254 -45.56 -30.39 4.20
C ALA A 254 -45.08 -31.74 4.78
N ASP A 255 -44.65 -32.66 3.91
CA ASP A 255 -44.23 -34.01 4.32
C ASP A 255 -42.76 -34.10 4.76
N SER A 256 -42.02 -32.99 4.75
CA SER A 256 -40.58 -32.95 5.10
C SER A 256 -39.69 -33.90 4.28
N THR A 257 -40.08 -34.12 3.02
CA THR A 257 -39.42 -35.03 2.05
C THR A 257 -38.81 -34.29 0.87
N GLN A 258 -39.12 -32.99 0.71
CA GLN A 258 -38.60 -32.16 -0.37
C GLN A 258 -38.26 -30.75 0.11
N ILE A 259 -37.09 -30.26 -0.30
CA ILE A 259 -36.69 -28.86 -0.19
C ILE A 259 -36.56 -28.25 -1.59
N VAL A 260 -37.17 -27.10 -1.82
CA VAL A 260 -36.88 -26.23 -2.96
C VAL A 260 -35.92 -25.14 -2.51
N VAL A 261 -34.81 -24.98 -3.22
CA VAL A 261 -33.80 -23.96 -2.94
C VAL A 261 -33.32 -23.32 -4.23
N THR A 262 -33.09 -22.00 -4.20
CA THR A 262 -32.48 -21.26 -5.31
C THR A 262 -30.97 -21.44 -5.30
N VAL A 263 -30.38 -21.81 -6.43
CA VAL A 263 -28.93 -21.96 -6.56
C VAL A 263 -28.26 -20.58 -6.55
N PRO A 264 -27.31 -20.29 -5.65
CA PRO A 264 -26.59 -19.03 -5.63
C PRO A 264 -25.84 -18.74 -6.93
N LEU A 265 -25.75 -17.47 -7.32
CA LEU A 265 -25.04 -17.04 -8.54
C LEU A 265 -23.58 -17.50 -8.59
N GLU A 266 -22.91 -17.50 -7.42
CA GLU A 266 -21.50 -17.88 -7.26
C GLU A 266 -21.29 -19.36 -6.94
N ALA A 267 -22.36 -20.18 -6.97
CA ALA A 267 -22.24 -21.61 -6.70
C ALA A 267 -21.28 -22.27 -7.70
N GLN A 268 -20.38 -23.10 -7.18
CA GLN A 268 -19.44 -23.87 -8.00
C GLN A 268 -19.93 -25.32 -8.19
N ASP A 269 -19.37 -25.99 -9.19
CA ASP A 269 -19.67 -27.39 -9.46
C ASP A 269 -19.13 -28.27 -8.32
N ASP A 270 -20.00 -28.71 -7.40
CA ASP A 270 -19.64 -29.55 -6.25
C ASP A 270 -20.84 -30.36 -5.74
N THR A 271 -20.58 -31.29 -4.82
CA THR A 271 -21.61 -32.00 -4.07
C THR A 271 -22.25 -31.08 -3.03
N LEU A 272 -23.58 -31.06 -3.00
CA LEU A 272 -24.34 -30.33 -1.99
C LEU A 272 -24.17 -30.97 -0.60
N LYS A 273 -24.19 -30.12 0.43
CA LYS A 273 -24.28 -30.55 1.82
C LYS A 273 -25.49 -29.90 2.49
N LEU A 274 -26.24 -30.70 3.25
CA LEU A 274 -27.27 -30.18 4.13
C LEU A 274 -26.61 -29.81 5.47
N ILE A 275 -26.86 -28.59 5.94
CA ILE A 275 -26.48 -28.16 7.28
C ILE A 275 -27.67 -28.47 8.19
N THR A 276 -27.49 -29.33 9.18
CA THR A 276 -28.54 -29.66 10.15
C THR A 276 -28.69 -28.55 11.20
N LYS A 277 -29.84 -28.51 11.89
CA LYS A 277 -30.04 -27.66 13.08
C LYS A 277 -29.05 -27.97 14.21
N SER A 278 -28.49 -29.18 14.24
CA SER A 278 -27.40 -29.58 15.13
C SER A 278 -25.99 -29.18 14.67
N GLY A 279 -25.89 -28.41 13.57
CA GLY A 279 -24.62 -27.90 13.06
C GLY A 279 -23.78 -28.93 12.28
N LEU A 280 -24.31 -30.13 12.02
CA LEU A 280 -23.63 -31.17 11.26
C LEU A 280 -23.83 -30.97 9.76
N GLU A 281 -22.82 -31.30 8.96
CA GLU A 281 -22.92 -31.33 7.50
C GLU A 281 -23.22 -32.76 7.00
N VAL A 282 -24.39 -32.96 6.40
CA VAL A 282 -24.76 -34.21 5.71
C VAL A 282 -24.46 -34.08 4.22
N LYS A 283 -23.44 -34.80 3.75
CA LYS A 283 -22.99 -34.76 2.36
C LYS A 283 -23.82 -35.67 1.45
N GLY A 284 -24.06 -35.18 0.24
CA GLY A 284 -24.69 -35.95 -0.85
C GLY A 284 -23.84 -36.95 -1.58
N ASN A 285 -24.49 -37.65 -2.50
CA ASN A 285 -23.87 -38.53 -3.49
C ASN A 285 -23.86 -37.96 -4.92
N MET A 286 -24.54 -36.83 -5.17
CA MET A 286 -24.63 -36.18 -6.49
C MET A 286 -23.86 -34.87 -6.53
N LYS A 287 -23.25 -34.57 -7.68
CA LYS A 287 -22.55 -33.31 -7.93
C LYS A 287 -23.46 -32.35 -8.71
N LEU A 288 -23.65 -31.13 -8.21
CA LEU A 288 -24.34 -30.06 -8.93
C LEU A 288 -23.42 -29.57 -10.05
N ILE A 289 -23.99 -29.34 -11.24
CA ILE A 289 -23.26 -28.77 -12.38
C ILE A 289 -23.94 -27.45 -12.74
N THR A 290 -23.21 -26.35 -12.63
CA THR A 290 -23.72 -25.05 -13.06
C THR A 290 -23.64 -24.92 -14.58
N VAL A 291 -24.63 -24.30 -15.21
CA VAL A 291 -24.59 -24.00 -16.65
C VAL A 291 -23.47 -22.99 -16.95
N MET A 292 -22.85 -23.10 -18.12
CA MET A 292 -21.91 -22.12 -18.67
C MET A 292 -22.51 -21.45 -19.91
N PRO A 293 -22.06 -20.23 -20.25
CA PRO A 293 -22.41 -19.59 -21.50
C PRO A 293 -22.15 -20.50 -22.72
N SER A 294 -23.01 -20.41 -23.73
CA SER A 294 -22.91 -21.23 -24.95
C SER A 294 -23.30 -20.45 -26.19
N ASN A 295 -23.07 -21.03 -27.38
CA ASN A 295 -23.34 -20.40 -28.68
C ASN A 295 -22.67 -19.03 -28.85
N ILE A 296 -21.43 -18.92 -28.36
CA ILE A 296 -20.69 -17.66 -28.32
C ILE A 296 -20.29 -17.25 -29.74
N THR A 297 -20.60 -16.00 -30.08
CA THR A 297 -20.18 -15.33 -31.32
C THR A 297 -19.65 -13.94 -31.00
N VAL A 298 -18.76 -13.43 -31.83
CA VAL A 298 -18.14 -12.13 -31.66
C VAL A 298 -18.33 -11.28 -32.90
N SER A 299 -18.58 -9.98 -32.71
CA SER A 299 -18.71 -9.00 -33.79
C SER A 299 -18.15 -7.65 -33.35
N PRO A 300 -17.33 -6.97 -34.16
CA PRO A 300 -16.79 -7.45 -35.44
C PRO A 300 -15.73 -8.56 -35.27
N ILE A 301 -15.51 -9.37 -36.31
CA ILE A 301 -14.42 -10.39 -36.35
C ILE A 301 -13.04 -9.71 -36.46
N THR A 302 -12.97 -8.47 -36.95
CA THR A 302 -11.77 -7.63 -36.91
C THR A 302 -12.08 -6.38 -36.11
N VAL A 303 -11.49 -6.26 -34.92
CA VAL A 303 -11.76 -5.18 -33.96
C VAL A 303 -10.53 -4.29 -33.81
N LYS A 304 -10.75 -2.98 -33.64
CA LYS A 304 -9.68 -2.03 -33.33
C LYS A 304 -9.41 -2.07 -31.82
N ASN A 305 -8.14 -2.06 -31.40
CA ASN A 305 -7.79 -1.95 -29.98
C ASN A 305 -8.42 -0.68 -29.37
N GLY A 306 -8.92 -0.77 -28.14
CA GLY A 306 -9.66 0.31 -27.48
C GLY A 306 -11.14 0.42 -27.88
N ASN A 307 -11.59 -0.31 -28.92
CA ASN A 307 -12.99 -0.28 -29.35
C ASN A 307 -13.81 -1.41 -28.72
N THR A 308 -15.14 -1.30 -28.85
CA THR A 308 -16.08 -2.29 -28.37
C THR A 308 -16.12 -3.54 -29.26
N LEU A 309 -16.06 -4.71 -28.63
CA LEU A 309 -16.38 -6.02 -29.17
C LEU A 309 -17.74 -6.45 -28.61
N THR A 310 -18.67 -6.81 -29.49
CA THR A 310 -19.96 -7.40 -29.11
C THR A 310 -19.81 -8.91 -29.04
N ILE A 311 -20.15 -9.49 -27.89
CA ILE A 311 -20.21 -10.93 -27.67
C ILE A 311 -21.68 -11.31 -27.55
N LYS A 312 -22.18 -12.19 -28.43
CA LYS A 312 -23.55 -12.74 -28.34
C LYS A 312 -23.51 -14.21 -27.99
N GLY A 313 -24.53 -14.70 -27.31
CA GLY A 313 -24.62 -16.09 -26.92
C GLY A 313 -25.87 -16.38 -26.09
N LYS A 314 -25.79 -17.44 -25.30
CA LYS A 314 -26.80 -17.82 -24.30
C LYS A 314 -26.16 -17.80 -22.91
N ASP A 315 -26.93 -17.42 -21.89
CA ASP A 315 -26.54 -17.42 -20.48
C ASP A 315 -25.34 -16.50 -20.17
N LEU A 316 -25.19 -15.41 -20.94
CA LEU A 316 -24.10 -14.44 -20.79
C LEU A 316 -24.19 -13.58 -19.52
N ASP A 317 -25.36 -13.54 -18.87
CA ASP A 317 -25.56 -12.88 -17.58
C ASP A 317 -24.68 -13.49 -16.47
N LEU A 318 -24.31 -14.77 -16.61
CA LEU A 318 -23.43 -15.51 -15.72
C LEU A 318 -21.96 -15.07 -15.77
N VAL A 319 -21.56 -14.30 -16.78
CA VAL A 319 -20.18 -13.81 -16.94
C VAL A 319 -19.89 -12.73 -15.90
N ALA A 320 -18.89 -12.96 -15.06
CA ALA A 320 -18.38 -12.00 -14.09
C ALA A 320 -17.37 -11.03 -14.72
N SER A 321 -16.43 -11.53 -15.54
CA SER A 321 -15.43 -10.71 -16.23
C SER A 321 -14.99 -11.32 -17.56
N ILE A 322 -14.28 -10.52 -18.38
CA ILE A 322 -13.77 -10.93 -19.68
C ILE A 322 -12.29 -10.55 -19.78
N LYS A 323 -11.44 -11.51 -20.11
CA LYS A 323 -10.00 -11.32 -20.25
C LYS A 323 -9.52 -11.47 -21.68
N PHE A 324 -8.54 -10.67 -22.07
CA PHE A 324 -7.82 -10.70 -23.34
C PHE A 324 -6.36 -11.07 -23.06
N GLY A 325 -6.11 -12.36 -22.81
CA GLY A 325 -4.86 -12.81 -22.19
C GLY A 325 -4.82 -12.40 -20.71
N ASP A 326 -3.78 -11.67 -20.32
CA ASP A 326 -3.64 -11.17 -18.94
C ASP A 326 -4.38 -9.85 -18.67
N LEU A 327 -4.90 -9.21 -19.72
CA LEU A 327 -5.59 -7.91 -19.62
C LEU A 327 -7.10 -8.11 -19.43
N GLU A 328 -7.71 -7.36 -18.53
CA GLU A 328 -9.17 -7.38 -18.33
C GLU A 328 -9.85 -6.33 -19.22
N GLY A 329 -10.88 -6.75 -19.96
CA GLY A 329 -11.71 -5.85 -20.76
C GLY A 329 -12.79 -5.17 -19.90
N THR A 330 -13.23 -3.99 -20.31
CA THR A 330 -14.29 -3.26 -19.59
C THR A 330 -15.66 -3.67 -20.13
N ILE A 331 -16.52 -4.27 -19.29
CA ILE A 331 -17.91 -4.59 -19.68
C ILE A 331 -18.74 -3.30 -19.66
N ASN A 332 -19.17 -2.85 -20.83
CA ASN A 332 -19.97 -1.62 -21.00
C ASN A 332 -21.45 -1.89 -20.73
N SER A 333 -21.95 -3.06 -21.15
CA SER A 333 -23.30 -3.54 -20.87
C SER A 333 -23.36 -5.06 -20.97
N LYS A 334 -24.27 -5.67 -20.21
CA LYS A 334 -24.46 -7.12 -20.16
C LYS A 334 -25.94 -7.47 -20.05
N SER A 335 -26.33 -8.51 -20.77
CA SER A 335 -27.63 -9.18 -20.71
C SER A 335 -27.43 -10.69 -20.83
N GLU A 336 -28.51 -11.47 -20.76
CA GLU A 336 -28.46 -12.92 -20.95
C GLU A 336 -27.97 -13.36 -22.35
N THR A 337 -28.13 -12.51 -23.37
CA THR A 337 -27.83 -12.87 -24.77
C THR A 337 -26.76 -12.01 -25.45
N GLU A 338 -26.32 -10.93 -24.80
CA GLU A 338 -25.34 -10.00 -25.35
C GLU A 338 -24.50 -9.32 -24.26
N ILE A 339 -23.19 -9.20 -24.52
CA ILE A 339 -22.24 -8.38 -23.77
C ILE A 339 -21.56 -7.41 -24.75
N LEU A 340 -21.50 -6.13 -24.39
CA LEU A 340 -20.62 -5.16 -25.02
C LEU A 340 -19.40 -4.99 -24.13
N VAL A 341 -18.21 -5.33 -24.65
CA VAL A 341 -16.96 -5.23 -23.91
C VAL A 341 -15.96 -4.38 -24.68
N THR A 342 -15.28 -3.45 -24.00
CA THR A 342 -14.19 -2.66 -24.58
C THR A 342 -12.90 -3.46 -24.51
N VAL A 343 -12.26 -3.65 -25.67
CA VAL A 343 -11.00 -4.40 -25.79
C VAL A 343 -9.84 -3.53 -25.31
N PRO A 344 -8.95 -4.03 -24.42
CA PRO A 344 -7.81 -3.24 -23.95
C PRO A 344 -6.90 -2.76 -25.09
N GLU A 345 -6.34 -1.55 -24.95
CA GLU A 345 -5.55 -0.91 -26.01
C GLU A 345 -4.30 -1.71 -26.40
N THR A 346 -3.67 -2.39 -25.45
CA THR A 346 -2.46 -3.17 -25.66
C THR A 346 -2.73 -4.66 -25.86
N ALA A 347 -3.99 -5.08 -26.00
CA ALA A 347 -4.37 -6.47 -26.17
C ALA A 347 -3.82 -7.07 -27.48
N ASN A 348 -3.24 -8.27 -27.35
CA ASN A 348 -2.70 -9.07 -28.45
C ASN A 348 -3.35 -10.48 -28.54
N SER A 349 -4.06 -10.92 -27.51
CA SER A 349 -4.83 -12.17 -27.54
C SER A 349 -5.96 -12.11 -28.57
N ARG A 350 -6.09 -13.16 -29.38
CA ARG A 350 -7.11 -13.29 -30.43
C ARG A 350 -8.37 -14.01 -29.99
N VAL A 351 -8.43 -14.41 -28.73
CA VAL A 351 -9.61 -14.94 -28.05
C VAL A 351 -9.83 -14.12 -26.78
N ALA A 352 -11.09 -13.97 -26.39
CA ALA A 352 -11.46 -13.42 -25.11
C ALA A 352 -11.94 -14.57 -24.20
N THR A 353 -11.41 -14.64 -22.99
CA THR A 353 -11.81 -15.63 -21.98
C THR A 353 -12.89 -15.03 -21.10
N LEU A 354 -14.11 -15.57 -21.19
CA LEU A 354 -15.23 -15.24 -20.32
C LEU A 354 -15.07 -16.02 -19.01
N VAL A 355 -15.04 -15.30 -17.88
CA VAL A 355 -14.97 -15.87 -16.54
C VAL A 355 -16.35 -15.76 -15.90
N ALA A 356 -16.97 -16.88 -15.55
CA ALA A 356 -18.29 -16.89 -14.90
C ALA A 356 -18.18 -16.66 -13.37
N PHE A 357 -19.28 -16.28 -12.71
CA PHE A 357 -19.36 -16.19 -11.23
C PHE A 357 -19.06 -17.52 -10.53
N SER A 358 -19.31 -18.66 -11.21
CA SER A 358 -18.92 -20.00 -10.75
C SER A 358 -17.41 -20.28 -10.92
N THR A 359 -16.60 -19.29 -11.31
CA THR A 359 -15.16 -19.35 -11.60
C THR A 359 -14.75 -20.17 -12.83
N LYS A 360 -15.69 -20.83 -13.49
CA LYS A 360 -15.45 -21.52 -14.75
C LYS A 360 -15.18 -20.54 -15.87
N THR A 361 -14.40 -20.98 -16.85
CA THR A 361 -13.99 -20.16 -18.00
C THR A 361 -14.43 -20.77 -19.33
N ILE A 362 -14.72 -19.93 -20.30
CA ILE A 362 -14.95 -20.33 -21.69
C ILE A 362 -14.38 -19.26 -22.63
N ASP A 363 -13.72 -19.68 -23.70
CA ASP A 363 -13.17 -18.77 -24.70
C ASP A 363 -14.18 -18.45 -25.80
N THR A 364 -14.12 -17.23 -26.34
CA THR A 364 -14.80 -16.86 -27.58
C THR A 364 -14.18 -17.57 -28.80
N PRO A 365 -14.88 -17.59 -29.95
CA PRO A 365 -14.22 -17.81 -31.24
C PRO A 365 -13.08 -16.80 -31.48
N GLU A 366 -12.13 -17.16 -32.34
CA GLU A 366 -11.00 -16.30 -32.71
C GLU A 366 -11.48 -15.03 -33.44
N PHE A 367 -10.91 -13.89 -33.09
CA PHE A 367 -11.03 -12.61 -33.80
C PHE A 367 -9.64 -12.03 -34.07
N SER A 368 -9.59 -10.98 -34.90
CA SER A 368 -8.36 -10.32 -35.33
C SER A 368 -8.36 -8.85 -34.94
N TYR A 369 -7.16 -8.27 -34.87
CA TYR A 369 -7.01 -6.83 -34.66
C TYR A 369 -6.84 -6.10 -35.98
N VAL A 370 -7.40 -4.89 -36.06
CA VAL A 370 -7.09 -3.96 -37.16
C VAL A 370 -5.58 -3.71 -37.20
N LYS A 371 -4.99 -3.92 -38.38
CA LYS A 371 -3.58 -3.60 -38.63
C LYS A 371 -3.50 -2.30 -39.43
N PRO A 372 -2.79 -1.28 -38.93
CA PRO A 372 -2.53 -0.07 -39.71
C PRO A 372 -1.90 -0.37 -41.06
N LYS A 373 -2.19 0.49 -42.04
CA LYS A 373 -1.60 0.39 -43.38
C LYS A 373 -0.88 1.69 -43.70
N ILE A 374 0.44 1.63 -43.85
CA ILE A 374 1.23 2.75 -44.36
C ILE A 374 1.07 2.80 -45.88
N THR A 375 0.57 3.90 -46.43
CA THR A 375 0.37 4.07 -47.88
C THR A 375 1.50 4.86 -48.52
N ALA A 376 2.05 5.87 -47.84
CA ALA A 376 3.15 6.67 -48.37
C ALA A 376 3.97 7.34 -47.27
N LEU A 377 5.25 7.57 -47.59
CA LEU A 377 6.17 8.44 -46.87
C LEU A 377 6.38 9.71 -47.70
N SER A 378 6.21 10.89 -47.12
CA SER A 378 6.36 12.16 -47.83
C SER A 378 7.20 13.16 -47.03
N PRO A 379 8.34 13.63 -47.58
CA PRO A 379 8.95 13.19 -48.84
C PRO A 379 9.56 11.78 -48.74
N THR A 380 9.82 11.12 -49.89
CA THR A 380 10.53 9.83 -49.96
C THR A 380 12.06 9.97 -49.88
N SER A 381 12.56 11.19 -50.04
CA SER A 381 13.96 11.57 -49.86
C SER A 381 14.03 12.85 -49.03
N LEU A 382 14.77 12.81 -47.93
CA LEU A 382 14.95 13.94 -47.04
C LEU A 382 16.33 13.92 -46.39
N MET A 383 16.67 15.04 -45.80
CA MET A 383 17.84 15.18 -44.95
C MET A 383 17.52 14.72 -43.52
N ALA A 384 18.44 14.01 -42.88
CA ALA A 384 18.32 13.64 -41.47
C ALA A 384 18.07 14.89 -40.60
N GLY A 385 17.14 14.80 -39.64
CA GLY A 385 16.65 15.94 -38.84
C GLY A 385 15.40 16.62 -39.41
N SER A 386 15.03 16.36 -40.67
CA SER A 386 13.80 16.90 -41.25
C SER A 386 12.54 16.17 -40.78
N GLU A 387 11.40 16.83 -40.93
CA GLU A 387 10.08 16.23 -40.73
C GLU A 387 9.75 15.23 -41.84
N LEU A 388 9.12 14.12 -41.45
CA LEU A 388 8.56 13.12 -42.35
C LEU A 388 7.05 13.02 -42.09
N THR A 389 6.26 13.21 -43.14
CA THR A 389 4.81 12.93 -43.10
C THR A 389 4.56 11.48 -43.47
N VAL A 390 3.89 10.74 -42.59
CA VAL A 390 3.48 9.35 -42.78
C VAL A 390 1.99 9.34 -43.09
N ASN A 391 1.60 8.78 -44.23
CA ASN A 391 0.20 8.68 -44.66
C ASN A 391 -0.26 7.22 -44.68
N GLY A 392 -1.54 6.98 -44.38
CA GLY A 392 -2.05 5.63 -44.24
C GLY A 392 -3.49 5.52 -43.74
N ASN A 393 -3.78 4.37 -43.14
CA ASN A 393 -5.03 4.05 -42.45
C ASN A 393 -4.73 3.49 -41.06
N ASP A 394 -5.59 3.83 -40.09
CA ASP A 394 -5.49 3.44 -38.68
C ASP A 394 -4.15 3.82 -38.02
N LEU A 395 -3.53 4.91 -38.47
CA LEU A 395 -2.23 5.36 -37.96
C LEU A 395 -2.26 5.81 -36.50
N ASP A 396 -3.43 6.12 -35.95
CA ASP A 396 -3.66 6.39 -34.53
C ASP A 396 -3.30 5.21 -33.61
N LEU A 397 -3.11 4.01 -34.17
CA LEU A 397 -2.61 2.84 -33.45
C LEU A 397 -1.07 2.81 -33.35
N ILE A 398 -0.32 3.64 -34.05
CA ILE A 398 1.15 3.65 -34.00
C ILE A 398 1.62 4.30 -32.69
N ARG A 399 2.63 3.70 -32.04
CA ARG A 399 3.29 4.26 -30.84
C ARG A 399 4.77 4.51 -31.03
N LYS A 400 5.38 3.86 -32.02
CA LYS A 400 6.83 3.92 -32.24
C LYS A 400 7.17 3.89 -33.72
N VAL A 401 8.14 4.70 -34.12
CA VAL A 401 8.77 4.68 -35.44
C VAL A 401 10.25 4.34 -35.25
N ILE A 402 10.74 3.39 -36.04
CA ILE A 402 12.11 2.89 -35.99
C ILE A 402 12.71 3.11 -37.37
N PHE A 403 13.69 4.01 -37.42
CA PHE A 403 14.45 4.31 -38.63
C PHE A 403 15.64 3.36 -38.77
N SER A 404 16.21 3.27 -39.97
CA SER A 404 17.44 2.50 -40.17
C SER A 404 18.61 3.15 -39.39
N SER A 405 19.42 2.30 -38.76
CA SER A 405 20.30 2.48 -37.57
C SER A 405 19.69 1.87 -36.29
N ALA A 406 20.38 0.88 -35.70
CA ALA A 406 19.81 0.01 -34.65
C ALA A 406 19.48 0.69 -33.31
N ALA A 407 19.83 1.98 -33.14
CA ALA A 407 19.78 2.67 -31.86
C ALA A 407 18.65 3.71 -31.72
N LYS A 408 17.93 4.07 -32.79
CA LYS A 408 16.99 5.21 -32.71
C LYS A 408 15.55 4.86 -33.00
N THR A 409 14.76 5.03 -31.95
CA THR A 409 13.33 4.85 -31.98
C THR A 409 12.66 6.13 -31.53
N VAL A 410 11.67 6.58 -32.28
CA VAL A 410 10.89 7.78 -31.99
C VAL A 410 9.53 7.35 -31.48
N ASN A 411 9.16 7.79 -30.27
CA ASN A 411 7.80 7.58 -29.76
C ASN A 411 6.87 8.59 -30.42
N VAL A 412 5.68 8.14 -30.80
CA VAL A 412 4.67 8.97 -31.48
C VAL A 412 3.30 8.67 -30.90
N GLU A 413 2.41 9.66 -30.92
CA GLU A 413 1.00 9.52 -30.57
C GLU A 413 0.15 10.21 -31.64
N PRO A 414 -0.07 9.57 -32.80
CA PRO A 414 -0.85 10.16 -33.87
C PRO A 414 -2.29 10.41 -33.42
N SER A 415 -2.76 11.65 -33.51
CA SER A 415 -4.15 12.01 -33.22
C SER A 415 -5.12 11.70 -34.37
N SER A 416 -4.59 11.34 -35.54
CA SER A 416 -5.33 11.05 -36.76
C SER A 416 -5.03 9.64 -37.27
N SER A 417 -6.06 8.96 -37.76
CA SER A 417 -5.94 7.64 -38.39
C SER A 417 -5.36 7.69 -39.81
N ALA A 418 -5.26 8.88 -40.42
CA ALA A 418 -4.89 9.04 -41.83
C ALA A 418 -3.47 9.55 -42.06
N SER A 419 -2.94 10.39 -41.16
CA SER A 419 -1.63 11.01 -41.34
C SER A 419 -1.05 11.50 -40.01
N PHE A 420 0.28 11.47 -39.88
CA PHE A 420 1.01 12.16 -38.81
C PHE A 420 2.41 12.56 -39.26
N VAL A 421 3.00 13.50 -38.53
CA VAL A 421 4.36 13.97 -38.76
C VAL A 421 5.29 13.41 -37.69
N VAL A 422 6.47 12.97 -38.10
CA VAL A 422 7.53 12.50 -37.21
C VAL A 422 8.85 13.13 -37.60
N ASN A 423 9.65 13.55 -36.62
CA ASN A 423 11.00 14.04 -36.85
C ASN A 423 11.94 12.87 -37.12
N VAL A 424 12.61 12.90 -38.26
CA VAL A 424 13.63 11.90 -38.60
C VAL A 424 14.88 12.19 -37.78
N PRO A 425 15.42 11.23 -37.00
CA PRO A 425 16.63 11.47 -36.22
C PRO A 425 17.82 11.93 -37.08
N THR A 426 18.69 12.77 -36.52
CA THR A 426 19.81 13.43 -37.24
C THR A 426 20.92 12.50 -37.74
N ASP A 427 20.93 11.25 -37.32
CA ASP A 427 21.84 10.17 -37.69
C ASP A 427 21.09 8.97 -38.32
N ALA A 428 19.81 9.14 -38.65
CA ALA A 428 19.07 8.12 -39.39
C ALA A 428 19.73 7.90 -40.75
N THR A 429 19.75 6.64 -41.20
CA THR A 429 20.25 6.27 -42.53
C THR A 429 19.09 5.86 -43.44
N SER A 430 19.36 5.80 -44.74
CA SER A 430 18.39 5.24 -45.70
C SER A 430 17.99 3.81 -45.34
N GLY A 431 16.74 3.45 -45.62
CA GLY A 431 16.23 2.09 -45.50
C GLY A 431 14.73 2.02 -45.23
N ILE A 432 14.22 0.81 -44.98
CA ILE A 432 12.82 0.57 -44.62
C ILE A 432 12.55 1.13 -43.22
N VAL A 433 11.49 1.92 -43.09
CA VAL A 433 11.03 2.43 -41.80
C VAL A 433 10.08 1.40 -41.18
N LYS A 434 10.33 1.06 -39.92
CA LYS A 434 9.48 0.14 -39.15
C LYS A 434 8.61 0.93 -38.18
N PHE A 435 7.35 0.53 -38.07
CA PHE A 435 6.36 1.11 -37.18
C PHE A 435 5.93 0.05 -36.17
N VAL A 436 5.77 0.42 -34.91
CA VAL A 436 5.25 -0.46 -33.87
C VAL A 436 3.92 0.10 -33.38
N THR A 437 2.89 -0.72 -33.43
CA THR A 437 1.55 -0.39 -32.95
C THR A 437 1.47 -0.44 -31.42
N VAL A 438 0.37 0.06 -30.86
CA VAL A 438 0.04 0.03 -29.43
C VAL A 438 0.04 -1.38 -28.83
N ASN A 439 -0.31 -2.40 -29.62
CA ASN A 439 -0.26 -3.81 -29.21
C ASN A 439 1.07 -4.52 -29.58
N GLY A 440 2.09 -3.78 -29.99
CA GLY A 440 3.42 -4.31 -30.29
C GLY A 440 3.59 -4.94 -31.68
N THR A 441 2.58 -4.88 -32.55
CA THR A 441 2.70 -5.39 -33.93
C THR A 441 3.63 -4.50 -34.75
N GLU A 442 4.59 -5.11 -35.45
CA GLU A 442 5.49 -4.40 -36.35
C GLU A 442 4.91 -4.33 -37.77
N ILE A 443 5.02 -3.14 -38.39
CA ILE A 443 4.59 -2.84 -39.76
C ILE A 443 5.74 -2.14 -40.47
N LEU A 444 5.93 -2.43 -41.76
CA LEU A 444 6.98 -1.82 -42.56
C LEU A 444 6.42 -0.75 -43.49
N SER A 445 7.22 0.26 -43.82
CA SER A 445 6.90 1.20 -44.90
C SER A 445 6.80 0.47 -46.24
N PRO A 446 5.96 0.95 -47.18
CA PRO A 446 5.80 0.33 -48.50
C PRO A 446 7.03 0.50 -49.40
N SER A 447 7.90 1.45 -49.08
CA SER A 447 9.14 1.74 -49.80
C SER A 447 10.24 2.18 -48.83
N GLU A 448 11.49 2.15 -49.29
CA GLU A 448 12.62 2.71 -48.56
C GLU A 448 12.50 4.24 -48.45
N LEU A 449 12.88 4.78 -47.30
CA LEU A 449 13.12 6.21 -47.12
C LEU A 449 14.59 6.48 -47.47
N THR A 450 14.84 7.41 -48.39
CA THR A 450 16.19 7.90 -48.64
C THR A 450 16.51 9.00 -47.63
N VAL A 451 17.52 8.78 -46.79
CA VAL A 451 17.98 9.76 -45.82
C VAL A 451 19.39 10.19 -46.18
N THR A 452 19.55 11.46 -46.55
CA THR A 452 20.87 12.06 -46.70
C THR A 452 21.37 12.55 -45.35
N GLU A 453 22.68 12.50 -45.12
CA GLU A 453 23.27 13.06 -43.91
C GLU A 453 22.90 14.54 -43.78
N ALA A 454 22.62 15.00 -42.56
CA ALA A 454 22.41 16.44 -42.36
C ALA A 454 23.63 17.21 -42.86
N ASP A 455 23.42 18.28 -43.61
CA ASP A 455 24.48 19.11 -44.21
C ASP A 455 24.52 20.52 -43.59
N ILE A 456 23.79 20.71 -42.48
CA ILE A 456 23.73 21.96 -41.70
C ILE A 456 24.52 21.76 -40.40
N PRO A 457 25.43 22.69 -40.05
CA PRO A 457 26.11 22.69 -38.76
C PRO A 457 25.15 22.89 -37.58
N VAL A 458 25.44 22.25 -36.44
CA VAL A 458 24.75 22.50 -35.17
C VAL A 458 25.77 23.05 -34.19
N ILE A 459 25.52 24.25 -33.65
CA ILE A 459 26.48 24.95 -32.78
C ILE A 459 26.21 24.59 -31.33
N SER A 460 27.25 24.13 -30.64
CA SER A 460 27.19 23.78 -29.22
C SER A 460 27.80 24.86 -28.32
N SER A 461 28.77 25.64 -28.81
CA SER A 461 29.41 26.70 -28.03
C SER A 461 30.02 27.79 -28.91
N ILE A 462 29.93 29.04 -28.45
CA ILE A 462 30.56 30.24 -29.03
C ILE A 462 30.83 31.25 -27.88
N PRO A 463 31.96 31.98 -27.89
CA PRO A 463 32.22 33.08 -26.95
C PRO A 463 31.11 34.14 -26.96
N SER A 464 30.83 34.74 -25.82
CA SER A 464 29.83 35.82 -25.69
C SER A 464 30.35 37.17 -26.20
N SER A 465 31.65 37.43 -26.09
CA SER A 465 32.31 38.63 -26.61
C SER A 465 33.72 38.34 -27.13
N ILE A 466 34.18 39.15 -28.09
CA ILE A 466 35.51 39.02 -28.69
C ILE A 466 35.97 40.35 -29.30
N LYS A 467 37.28 40.53 -29.48
CA LYS A 467 37.82 41.70 -30.19
C LYS A 467 37.99 41.46 -31.70
N PRO A 468 37.98 42.53 -32.50
CA PRO A 468 38.56 42.50 -33.84
C PRO A 468 39.99 41.96 -33.82
N GLY A 469 40.35 41.19 -34.85
CA GLY A 469 41.66 40.56 -34.99
C GLY A 469 41.88 39.31 -34.12
N GLN A 470 41.00 38.99 -33.16
CA GLN A 470 41.11 37.79 -32.32
C GLN A 470 40.49 36.55 -32.94
N LEU A 471 40.94 35.38 -32.49
CA LEU A 471 40.45 34.08 -32.95
C LEU A 471 39.11 33.72 -32.26
N LEU A 472 38.02 33.73 -33.03
CA LEU A 472 36.70 33.24 -32.62
C LEU A 472 36.67 31.72 -32.74
N ILE A 473 36.40 31.04 -31.61
CA ILE A 473 36.33 29.58 -31.52
C ILE A 473 34.87 29.14 -31.46
N ILE A 474 34.42 28.39 -32.45
CA ILE A 474 33.05 27.86 -32.53
C ILE A 474 33.11 26.34 -32.43
N GLN A 475 32.35 25.77 -31.51
CA GLN A 475 32.22 24.32 -31.34
C GLN A 475 30.83 23.84 -31.75
N GLY A 476 30.74 22.60 -32.22
CA GLY A 476 29.50 22.07 -32.73
C GLY A 476 29.65 20.71 -33.40
N THR A 477 28.77 20.45 -34.36
CA THR A 477 28.89 19.32 -35.29
C THR A 477 28.76 19.83 -36.72
N LYS A 478 29.40 19.10 -37.65
CA LYS A 478 29.41 19.39 -39.09
C LYS A 478 29.94 20.78 -39.46
N LEU A 479 30.80 21.33 -38.61
CA LEU A 479 31.41 22.65 -38.80
C LEU A 479 32.36 22.71 -40.00
N ASN A 480 32.89 21.56 -40.44
CA ASN A 480 33.70 21.43 -41.66
C ASN A 480 32.90 21.76 -42.95
N LEU A 481 31.57 21.76 -42.88
CA LEU A 481 30.71 22.13 -44.01
C LEU A 481 30.58 23.64 -44.20
N VAL A 482 30.88 24.45 -43.17
CA VAL A 482 30.88 25.91 -43.26
C VAL A 482 31.94 26.30 -44.27
N GLU A 483 31.56 26.97 -45.36
CA GLU A 483 32.46 27.54 -46.36
C GLU A 483 32.93 28.92 -45.90
N SER A 484 32.00 29.76 -45.44
CA SER A 484 32.27 31.15 -45.10
C SER A 484 31.56 31.59 -43.81
N VAL A 485 32.18 32.55 -43.15
CA VAL A 485 31.68 33.20 -41.93
C VAL A 485 31.51 34.67 -42.25
N ILE A 486 30.28 35.17 -42.16
CA ILE A 486 29.93 36.54 -42.51
C ILE A 486 29.45 37.25 -41.25
N PHE A 487 30.19 38.28 -40.84
CA PHE A 487 29.84 39.17 -39.75
C PHE A 487 28.78 40.19 -40.20
N GLN A 488 28.33 41.04 -39.28
CA GLN A 488 27.36 42.09 -39.61
C GLN A 488 27.87 43.00 -40.76
N ASP A 489 26.93 43.64 -41.47
CA ASP A 489 27.22 44.50 -42.62
C ASP A 489 27.96 43.79 -43.78
N ASN A 490 27.75 42.48 -43.91
CA ASN A 490 28.37 41.61 -44.91
C ASN A 490 29.91 41.57 -44.85
N VAL A 491 30.51 41.81 -43.68
CA VAL A 491 31.96 41.72 -43.50
C VAL A 491 32.37 40.24 -43.46
N LYS A 492 33.00 39.76 -44.54
CA LYS A 492 33.42 38.36 -44.66
C LYS A 492 34.72 38.10 -43.91
N ALA A 493 34.75 37.02 -43.12
CA ALA A 493 35.99 36.51 -42.55
C ALA A 493 36.91 35.95 -43.64
N THR A 494 38.16 36.39 -43.63
CA THR A 494 39.17 35.99 -44.63
C THR A 494 40.26 35.09 -44.08
N GLN A 495 40.39 34.99 -42.75
CA GLN A 495 41.43 34.21 -42.10
C GLN A 495 40.82 33.18 -41.13
N PHE A 496 41.27 31.94 -41.25
CA PHE A 496 40.75 30.79 -40.52
C PHE A 496 41.88 30.02 -39.85
N GLY A 497 41.59 29.41 -38.71
CA GLY A 497 42.41 28.40 -38.05
C GLY A 497 41.93 26.99 -38.40
N THR A 498 41.73 26.16 -37.38
CA THR A 498 41.23 24.79 -37.51
C THR A 498 39.81 24.75 -38.07
N ARG A 499 39.59 23.87 -39.04
CA ARG A 499 38.26 23.54 -39.58
C ARG A 499 38.09 22.03 -39.55
N SER A 500 37.29 21.55 -38.61
CA SER A 500 36.95 20.14 -38.45
C SER A 500 35.44 19.98 -38.30
N ALA A 501 34.96 18.74 -38.22
CA ALA A 501 33.54 18.48 -37.98
C ALA A 501 33.06 19.07 -36.65
N THR A 502 33.93 19.28 -35.67
CA THR A 502 33.54 19.71 -34.31
C THR A 502 34.10 21.05 -33.87
N LEU A 503 34.99 21.66 -34.66
CA LEU A 503 35.68 22.91 -34.33
C LEU A 503 35.82 23.79 -35.58
N LEU A 504 35.45 25.06 -35.46
CA LEU A 504 35.67 26.11 -36.44
C LEU A 504 36.33 27.30 -35.76
N GLU A 505 37.58 27.56 -36.14
CA GLU A 505 38.34 28.72 -35.68
C GLU A 505 38.41 29.75 -36.80
N VAL A 506 37.97 30.98 -36.52
CA VAL A 506 37.90 32.06 -37.50
C VAL A 506 38.36 33.37 -36.88
N TYR A 507 39.23 34.12 -37.54
CA TYR A 507 39.64 35.43 -37.02
C TYR A 507 38.55 36.46 -37.30
N VAL A 508 38.23 37.26 -36.28
CA VAL A 508 37.28 38.36 -36.39
C VAL A 508 37.90 39.45 -37.28
N PRO A 509 37.26 39.88 -38.38
CA PRO A 509 37.77 40.95 -39.22
C PRO A 509 38.01 42.25 -38.45
N GLU A 510 39.11 42.95 -38.74
CA GLU A 510 39.46 44.22 -38.07
C GLU A 510 38.36 45.30 -38.22
N ASN A 511 37.71 45.30 -39.39
CA ASN A 511 36.63 46.21 -39.75
C ASN A 511 35.23 45.66 -39.40
N ALA A 512 35.11 44.57 -38.62
CA ALA A 512 33.81 44.09 -38.17
C ALA A 512 33.11 45.15 -37.30
N ALA A 513 31.81 45.38 -37.53
CA ALA A 513 31.03 46.35 -36.77
C ALA A 513 31.10 46.04 -35.27
N ARG A 514 31.21 47.09 -34.44
CA ARG A 514 31.24 46.92 -32.98
C ARG A 514 29.83 46.67 -32.43
N GLY A 515 29.74 46.00 -31.29
CA GLY A 515 28.48 45.60 -30.67
C GLY A 515 28.02 44.20 -31.07
N THR A 516 26.77 43.87 -30.76
CA THR A 516 26.18 42.54 -31.03
C THR A 516 26.11 42.25 -32.52
N ASN A 517 26.91 41.30 -32.98
CA ASN A 517 26.94 40.81 -34.36
C ASN A 517 26.15 39.51 -34.49
N ASN A 518 25.24 39.45 -35.45
CA ASN A 518 24.66 38.19 -35.93
C ASN A 518 25.54 37.65 -37.06
N ILE A 519 26.36 36.66 -36.74
CA ILE A 519 27.27 35.99 -37.65
C ILE A 519 26.54 34.89 -38.41
N ASN A 520 26.62 34.91 -39.73
CA ASN A 520 26.11 33.88 -40.61
C ASN A 520 27.23 32.90 -41.00
N LEU A 521 27.07 31.64 -40.63
CA LEU A 521 27.89 30.52 -41.07
C LEU A 521 27.22 29.93 -42.32
N ILE A 522 27.81 30.15 -43.49
CA ILE A 522 27.28 29.68 -44.77
C ILE A 522 28.05 28.43 -45.19
N THR A 523 27.36 27.34 -45.47
CA THR A 523 27.95 26.07 -45.93
C THR A 523 28.28 26.09 -47.42
N PHE A 524 29.11 25.16 -47.90
CA PHE A 524 29.40 24.99 -49.35
C PHE A 524 28.14 24.74 -50.21
N ASN A 525 27.05 24.27 -49.60
CA ASN A 525 25.75 24.08 -50.25
C ASN A 525 24.82 25.31 -50.11
N GLY A 526 25.33 26.43 -49.60
CA GLY A 526 24.60 27.70 -49.44
C GLY A 526 23.63 27.76 -48.26
N LYS A 527 23.63 26.78 -47.35
CA LYS A 527 22.77 26.80 -46.16
C LYS A 527 23.39 27.69 -45.09
N THR A 528 22.55 28.44 -44.36
CA THR A 528 23.01 29.43 -43.38
C THR A 528 22.59 29.06 -41.96
N VAL A 529 23.54 29.12 -41.02
CA VAL A 529 23.30 29.06 -39.57
C VAL A 529 23.72 30.40 -38.98
N THR A 530 22.81 31.07 -38.26
CA THR A 530 23.09 32.35 -37.63
C THR A 530 23.39 32.17 -36.14
N VAL A 531 24.48 32.76 -35.66
CA VAL A 531 24.89 32.81 -34.26
C VAL A 531 25.22 34.25 -33.85
N SER A 532 25.11 34.58 -32.58
CA SER A 532 25.38 35.94 -32.09
C SER A 532 26.65 36.00 -31.24
N VAL A 533 27.46 37.05 -31.43
CA VAL A 533 28.62 37.38 -30.58
C VAL A 533 28.77 38.89 -30.46
N ASN A 534 29.19 39.40 -29.31
CA ASN A 534 29.46 40.83 -29.13
C ASN A 534 30.90 41.19 -29.53
N ILE A 535 31.09 42.12 -30.46
CA ILE A 535 32.43 42.58 -30.87
C ILE A 535 32.78 43.87 -30.12
N MET A 536 33.75 43.78 -29.22
CA MET A 536 34.16 44.90 -28.36
C MET A 536 35.47 45.53 -28.82
N ALA A 537 35.61 46.85 -28.63
CA ALA A 537 36.85 47.59 -28.91
C ALA A 537 37.81 47.61 -27.70
N THR A 538 37.29 47.38 -26.50
CA THR A 538 38.03 47.30 -25.23
C THR A 538 38.32 45.85 -24.82
N ASP A 539 39.32 45.65 -23.95
CA ASP A 539 39.55 44.37 -23.28
C ASP A 539 38.28 43.92 -22.56
N PRO A 540 37.85 42.65 -22.72
CA PRO A 540 36.68 42.16 -22.01
C PRO A 540 36.91 42.23 -20.50
N ILE A 541 35.87 42.62 -19.76
CA ILE A 541 35.86 42.49 -18.30
C ILE A 541 35.78 40.99 -17.98
N LEU A 542 36.88 40.44 -17.46
CA LEU A 542 36.98 39.01 -17.16
C LEU A 542 36.35 38.72 -15.78
N PRO A 543 35.91 37.50 -15.50
CA PRO A 543 35.45 37.12 -14.15
C PRO A 543 36.52 37.33 -13.05
N THR A 544 37.80 37.39 -13.43
CA THR A 544 38.94 37.65 -12.55
C THR A 544 39.32 39.13 -12.44
N THR A 545 38.71 40.02 -13.22
CA THR A 545 38.95 41.46 -13.18
C THR A 545 38.50 42.03 -11.83
N ILE A 546 39.35 42.85 -11.21
CA ILE A 546 39.03 43.57 -9.99
C ILE A 546 38.70 45.01 -10.38
N MET A 547 37.41 45.34 -10.39
CA MET A 547 36.95 46.68 -10.77
C MET A 547 37.25 47.69 -9.65
N LEU A 548 37.87 48.81 -10.02
CA LEU A 548 38.12 49.94 -9.13
C LEU A 548 36.91 50.89 -9.15
N THR A 549 36.49 51.27 -10.37
CA THR A 549 35.26 52.00 -10.63
C THR A 549 34.92 51.88 -12.11
N ASP A 550 33.64 51.70 -12.38
CA ASP A 550 33.01 51.74 -13.71
C ASP A 550 32.11 52.99 -13.85
N PHE A 551 32.17 53.90 -12.86
CA PHE A 551 31.40 55.15 -12.80
C PHE A 551 29.87 54.99 -12.85
N ASN A 552 29.36 53.77 -12.65
CA ASN A 552 27.93 53.45 -12.73
C ASN A 552 27.15 53.66 -11.42
N GLY A 553 27.85 53.82 -10.28
CA GLY A 553 27.26 53.98 -8.94
C GLY A 553 27.39 55.38 -8.33
N GLU A 554 26.69 55.63 -7.22
CA GLU A 554 26.76 56.89 -6.45
C GLU A 554 27.94 56.94 -5.46
N GLY A 555 28.32 58.14 -5.00
CA GLY A 555 29.32 58.34 -3.93
C GLY A 555 30.76 58.51 -4.42
N ASN A 556 31.73 57.79 -3.83
CA ASN A 556 33.15 57.91 -4.19
C ASN A 556 33.43 57.51 -5.65
N SER A 557 32.61 56.64 -6.26
CA SER A 557 32.68 56.30 -7.68
C SER A 557 32.41 57.51 -8.59
N GLN A 558 31.72 58.54 -8.12
CA GLN A 558 31.38 59.76 -8.88
C GLN A 558 31.84 61.05 -8.18
N SER A 559 32.92 60.99 -7.42
CA SER A 559 33.49 62.18 -6.76
C SER A 559 34.49 62.89 -7.68
N THR A 560 34.22 64.16 -8.02
CA THR A 560 35.19 65.04 -8.70
C THR A 560 35.76 66.09 -7.77
N TRP A 561 37.05 66.37 -7.93
CA TRP A 561 37.75 67.45 -7.25
C TRP A 561 38.30 68.37 -8.35
N GLY A 562 38.32 69.69 -8.16
CA GLY A 562 38.89 70.66 -9.11
C GLY A 562 38.31 70.73 -10.55
N SER A 563 37.23 70.00 -10.85
CA SER A 563 36.44 70.06 -12.09
C SER A 563 37.14 69.83 -13.46
N PRO A 564 38.21 69.03 -13.59
CA PRO A 564 38.76 68.70 -14.92
C PRO A 564 37.84 67.81 -15.76
N PHE A 565 37.02 66.99 -15.09
CA PHE A 565 36.02 66.12 -15.69
C PHE A 565 34.67 66.35 -15.00
N ARG A 566 33.59 66.00 -15.70
CA ARG A 566 32.24 65.80 -15.15
C ARG A 566 31.81 64.35 -15.37
N PHE A 567 30.79 63.88 -14.68
CA PHE A 567 30.21 62.54 -14.91
C PHE A 567 28.94 62.63 -15.75
N GLY A 568 28.75 61.68 -16.66
CA GLY A 568 27.54 61.59 -17.48
C GLY A 568 27.71 60.62 -18.63
N ILE A 569 26.64 60.41 -19.40
CA ILE A 569 26.70 59.60 -20.62
C ILE A 569 27.33 60.47 -21.73
N PRO A 570 28.46 60.06 -22.34
CA PRO A 570 29.13 60.82 -23.38
C PRO A 570 28.41 60.69 -24.73
N ASP A 571 28.78 61.54 -25.70
CA ASP A 571 28.24 61.44 -27.07
C ASP A 571 28.63 60.12 -27.76
N ILE A 572 29.72 59.49 -27.31
CA ILE A 572 30.16 58.17 -27.76
C ILE A 572 30.21 57.23 -26.55
N PRO A 573 29.07 56.64 -26.15
CA PRO A 573 29.01 55.76 -24.97
C PRO A 573 29.75 54.44 -25.21
N LEU A 574 30.41 53.92 -24.17
CA LEU A 574 31.04 52.59 -24.20
C LEU A 574 29.97 51.48 -24.15
N ASP A 575 29.04 51.60 -23.22
CA ASP A 575 27.99 50.61 -22.91
C ASP A 575 26.65 51.27 -22.50
N GLY A 576 26.53 52.59 -22.70
CA GLY A 576 25.30 53.36 -22.41
C GLY A 576 25.21 53.89 -20.99
N THR A 577 26.26 53.74 -20.18
CA THR A 577 26.30 54.21 -18.79
C THR A 577 27.16 55.49 -18.62
N PRO A 578 27.15 56.12 -17.43
CA PRO A 578 27.95 57.31 -17.17
C PRO A 578 29.47 57.02 -17.11
N CYS A 579 30.29 57.92 -17.63
CA CYS A 579 31.74 57.87 -17.54
C CYS A 579 32.34 59.25 -17.17
N MET A 580 33.67 59.38 -17.08
CA MET A 580 34.35 60.67 -16.94
C MET A 580 34.40 61.42 -18.27
N ILE A 581 33.82 62.62 -18.34
CA ILE A 581 33.79 63.49 -19.53
C ILE A 581 34.63 64.75 -19.30
N GLY A 582 35.65 64.97 -20.13
CA GLY A 582 36.58 66.09 -20.00
C GLY A 582 35.93 67.46 -20.25
N ASN A 583 36.42 68.47 -19.54
CA ASN A 583 36.03 69.88 -19.70
C ASN A 583 37.06 70.65 -20.55
N SER A 584 36.66 71.79 -21.12
CA SER A 584 37.48 72.52 -22.10
C SER A 584 38.48 73.54 -21.53
N ASN A 585 38.48 73.77 -20.22
CA ASN A 585 39.32 74.78 -19.55
C ASN A 585 39.99 74.19 -18.30
N VAL A 586 40.86 73.21 -18.49
CA VAL A 586 41.56 72.52 -17.40
C VAL A 586 42.97 73.08 -17.27
N SER A 587 43.40 73.46 -16.06
CA SER A 587 44.74 74.04 -15.86
C SER A 587 45.29 73.70 -14.48
N GLY A 588 46.62 73.80 -14.34
CA GLY A 588 47.31 73.56 -13.08
C GLY A 588 47.28 72.09 -12.64
N TRP A 589 47.62 71.88 -11.39
CA TRP A 589 47.56 70.57 -10.76
C TRP A 589 46.18 70.37 -10.12
N THR A 590 45.50 69.29 -10.49
CA THR A 590 44.16 68.98 -9.97
C THR A 590 43.93 67.48 -9.84
N TRP A 591 43.28 67.09 -8.75
CA TRP A 591 42.60 65.80 -8.73
C TRP A 591 41.46 65.82 -9.76
N SER A 592 41.10 64.66 -10.30
CA SER A 592 40.00 64.52 -11.26
C SER A 592 38.90 63.65 -10.68
N TRP A 593 39.31 62.48 -10.21
CA TRP A 593 38.49 61.54 -9.46
C TRP A 593 39.31 61.11 -8.26
N ALA A 594 38.83 61.36 -7.04
CA ALA A 594 39.61 61.07 -5.84
C ALA A 594 38.72 60.84 -4.62
N ALA A 595 39.23 60.04 -3.69
CA ALA A 595 38.64 59.87 -2.37
C ALA A 595 39.73 59.96 -1.29
N ASN A 596 39.41 60.69 -0.21
CA ASN A 596 40.25 60.80 0.97
C ASN A 596 39.82 59.71 1.97
N TRP A 597 40.76 58.91 2.47
CA TRP A 597 40.48 57.74 3.33
C TRP A 597 39.44 56.76 2.77
N GLY A 598 39.39 56.59 1.44
CA GLY A 598 38.43 55.70 0.81
C GLY A 598 38.84 54.22 0.89
N THR A 599 37.87 53.33 0.63
CA THR A 599 38.10 51.89 0.52
C THR A 599 38.46 51.51 -0.92
N LEU A 600 39.46 50.64 -1.06
CA LEU A 600 39.94 50.13 -2.34
C LEU A 600 40.00 48.60 -2.34
N PRO A 601 39.96 47.94 -3.50
CA PRO A 601 40.29 46.53 -3.57
C PRO A 601 41.74 46.28 -3.13
N ALA A 602 41.95 45.29 -2.27
CA ALA A 602 43.29 44.88 -1.87
C ALA A 602 43.93 44.00 -2.95
N LEU A 603 45.19 44.28 -3.29
CA LEU A 603 46.03 43.47 -4.17
C LEU A 603 47.23 42.95 -3.38
N ASP A 604 47.25 41.64 -3.14
CA ASP A 604 48.27 40.98 -2.32
C ASP A 604 49.68 41.03 -2.95
N ASP A 605 49.77 41.10 -4.28
CA ASP A 605 51.04 41.23 -5.03
C ASP A 605 50.83 42.05 -6.32
N PRO A 606 51.22 43.33 -6.35
CA PRO A 606 51.11 44.19 -7.53
C PRO A 606 51.81 43.65 -8.78
N ASN A 607 52.76 42.72 -8.65
CA ASN A 607 53.43 42.13 -9.82
C ASN A 607 52.51 41.28 -10.68
N LYS A 608 51.44 40.73 -10.10
CA LYS A 608 50.49 39.87 -10.80
C LYS A 608 49.46 40.64 -11.62
N TYR A 609 49.35 41.94 -11.38
CA TYR A 609 48.29 42.77 -11.93
C TYR A 609 48.85 43.89 -12.81
N VAL A 610 48.01 44.35 -13.72
CA VAL A 610 48.14 45.62 -14.44
C VAL A 610 46.93 46.48 -14.13
N PHE A 611 47.15 47.78 -14.08
CA PHE A 611 46.05 48.73 -14.06
C PHE A 611 45.59 48.99 -15.49
N LYS A 612 44.28 48.93 -15.72
CA LYS A 612 43.68 49.26 -17.00
C LYS A 612 42.60 50.31 -16.84
N MET A 613 42.43 51.09 -17.90
CA MET A 613 41.30 51.99 -18.08
C MET A 613 40.86 51.95 -19.52
N ASP A 614 39.58 52.19 -19.76
CA ASP A 614 39.08 52.42 -21.10
C ASP A 614 39.05 53.93 -21.37
N ILE A 615 39.50 54.35 -22.54
CA ILE A 615 39.54 55.75 -22.95
C ILE A 615 39.03 55.91 -24.37
N CYS A 616 38.31 56.99 -24.62
CA CYS A 616 37.93 57.46 -25.95
C CYS A 616 38.36 58.92 -26.09
N ILE A 617 39.06 59.23 -27.17
CA ILE A 617 39.59 60.56 -27.46
C ILE A 617 39.15 60.92 -28.87
N THR A 618 38.21 61.85 -29.00
CA THR A 618 37.72 62.31 -30.31
C THR A 618 38.66 63.36 -30.94
N LYS A 619 39.53 63.95 -30.12
CA LYS A 619 40.48 64.99 -30.50
C LYS A 619 41.70 64.93 -29.58
N ALA A 620 42.89 64.79 -30.16
CA ALA A 620 44.14 64.76 -29.42
C ALA A 620 44.40 66.05 -28.61
N VAL A 621 45.06 65.89 -27.46
CA VAL A 621 45.52 66.97 -26.56
C VAL A 621 47.07 66.92 -26.48
N PRO A 622 47.77 67.59 -27.40
CA PRO A 622 49.15 67.23 -27.74
C PRO A 622 50.25 67.76 -26.80
N SER A 623 50.01 68.79 -25.97
CA SER A 623 51.03 69.34 -25.07
C SER A 623 50.47 69.86 -23.75
N GLY A 624 51.36 69.98 -22.76
CA GLY A 624 51.07 70.72 -21.53
C GLY A 624 50.23 69.99 -20.49
N ILE A 625 49.99 68.69 -20.63
CA ILE A 625 49.26 67.85 -19.68
C ILE A 625 49.97 66.50 -19.46
N SER A 626 50.00 66.05 -18.21
CA SER A 626 50.20 64.64 -17.84
C SER A 626 49.13 64.17 -16.86
N ALA A 627 48.92 62.86 -16.82
CA ALA A 627 48.00 62.20 -15.92
C ALA A 627 48.74 61.22 -15.01
N GLY A 628 48.18 60.99 -13.83
CA GLY A 628 48.67 59.98 -12.91
C GLY A 628 47.54 59.34 -12.13
N MET A 629 47.83 58.17 -11.56
CA MET A 629 46.90 57.44 -10.71
C MET A 629 47.59 57.14 -9.38
N CYS A 630 46.90 57.38 -8.28
CA CYS A 630 47.34 57.08 -6.92
C CYS A 630 46.42 56.00 -6.35
N PHE A 631 46.99 54.91 -5.81
CA PHE A 631 46.21 53.80 -5.27
C PHE A 631 46.27 53.66 -3.75
N ARG A 632 47.16 54.37 -3.05
CA ARG A 632 47.25 54.43 -1.57
C ARG A 632 48.40 55.36 -1.17
N GLY A 633 48.17 56.66 -1.26
CA GLY A 633 49.22 57.66 -1.08
C GLY A 633 50.27 57.63 -2.20
N TRP A 634 51.20 58.57 -2.15
CA TRP A 634 52.13 58.86 -3.25
C TRP A 634 53.13 57.75 -3.57
N ASP A 635 53.47 56.89 -2.60
CA ASP A 635 54.35 55.74 -2.83
C ASP A 635 53.72 54.71 -3.79
N ASN A 636 52.39 54.66 -3.86
CA ASN A 636 51.64 53.77 -4.75
C ASN A 636 51.17 54.49 -6.03
N ALA A 637 51.69 55.69 -6.32
CA ALA A 637 51.32 56.42 -7.51
C ALA A 637 52.06 55.90 -8.75
N ILE A 638 51.34 55.79 -9.86
CA ILE A 638 51.89 55.52 -11.18
C ILE A 638 51.73 56.76 -12.06
N ASP A 639 52.77 57.05 -12.84
CA ASP A 639 52.72 58.05 -13.90
C ASP A 639 52.11 57.41 -15.15
N LEU A 640 51.06 58.03 -15.68
CA LEU A 640 50.40 57.59 -16.91
C LEU A 640 50.92 58.37 -18.12
N GLY A 641 51.70 59.44 -17.91
CA GLY A 641 52.18 60.33 -18.95
C GLY A 641 51.05 61.12 -19.61
N ASN A 642 51.24 61.53 -20.87
CA ASN A 642 50.19 62.18 -21.65
C ASN A 642 49.32 61.12 -22.37
N ILE A 643 48.39 60.52 -21.63
CA ILE A 643 47.42 59.56 -22.19
C ILE A 643 46.45 60.18 -23.21
N PHE A 644 46.45 61.51 -23.35
CA PHE A 644 45.57 62.27 -24.23
C PHE A 644 46.22 62.70 -25.55
N ALA A 645 47.51 62.35 -25.75
CA ALA A 645 48.31 62.85 -26.87
C ALA A 645 47.80 62.44 -28.25
N THR A 646 47.03 61.36 -28.34
CA THR A 646 46.60 60.75 -29.60
C THR A 646 45.09 60.58 -29.62
N SER A 647 44.46 60.98 -30.73
CA SER A 647 43.05 60.68 -31.00
C SER A 647 42.86 59.16 -31.11
N THR A 648 41.79 58.63 -30.54
CA THR A 648 41.34 57.26 -30.82
C THR A 648 40.31 57.23 -31.95
N ASP A 649 40.10 58.37 -32.60
CA ASP A 649 39.11 58.63 -33.65
C ASP A 649 37.70 58.23 -33.20
N GLY A 650 37.40 58.49 -31.92
CA GLY A 650 36.12 58.16 -31.30
C GLY A 650 35.96 56.69 -30.91
N ASN A 651 36.99 55.84 -31.06
CA ASN A 651 36.92 54.46 -30.58
C ASN A 651 37.32 54.37 -29.10
N TRP A 652 36.59 53.57 -28.32
CA TRP A 652 37.06 53.19 -27.00
C TRP A 652 38.21 52.18 -27.11
N ILE A 653 39.31 52.46 -26.44
CA ILE A 653 40.46 51.56 -26.34
C ILE A 653 40.80 51.32 -24.88
N THR A 654 41.40 50.17 -24.58
CA THR A 654 41.94 49.91 -23.25
C THR A 654 43.39 50.31 -23.18
N LEU A 655 43.71 51.22 -22.26
CA LEU A 655 45.09 51.51 -21.87
C LEU A 655 45.50 50.58 -20.73
N THR A 656 46.74 50.08 -20.77
CA THR A 656 47.28 49.15 -19.78
C THR A 656 48.59 49.69 -19.21
N PHE A 657 48.69 49.71 -17.89
CA PHE A 657 49.82 50.26 -17.14
C PHE A 657 50.31 49.26 -16.10
N ASN A 658 51.64 49.16 -15.96
CA ASN A 658 52.22 48.36 -14.89
C ASN A 658 52.09 49.08 -13.54
N LEU A 659 51.82 48.31 -12.48
CA LEU A 659 51.85 48.80 -11.11
C LEU A 659 53.27 48.81 -10.54
N ASN A 660 53.50 49.61 -9.49
CA ASN A 660 54.77 49.63 -8.77
C ASN A 660 54.98 48.31 -8.02
N PRO A 661 56.00 47.51 -8.38
CA PRO A 661 56.13 46.13 -7.91
C PRO A 661 56.47 45.98 -6.42
N GLY A 662 56.96 47.05 -5.78
CA GLY A 662 57.41 47.05 -4.38
C GLY A 662 56.38 47.56 -3.37
N ASN A 663 55.22 48.07 -3.81
CA ASN A 663 54.29 48.78 -2.95
C ASN A 663 52.89 48.13 -3.02
N PRO A 664 52.50 47.31 -2.02
CA PRO A 664 51.21 46.62 -2.03
C PRO A 664 50.03 47.56 -1.72
N ILE A 665 48.90 47.31 -2.39
CA ILE A 665 47.64 48.05 -2.21
C ILE A 665 46.77 47.25 -1.24
N ASN A 666 46.55 47.72 -0.01
CA ASN A 666 45.86 46.93 1.03
C ASN A 666 44.53 47.55 1.55
N GLY A 667 43.86 48.31 0.69
CA GLY A 667 42.41 48.52 0.78
C GLY A 667 41.89 49.73 1.56
N THR A 668 42.74 50.57 2.17
CA THR A 668 42.32 51.90 2.68
C THR A 668 43.41 52.95 2.51
N GLY A 669 43.02 54.17 2.10
CA GLY A 669 43.91 55.34 1.99
C GLY A 669 43.48 56.32 0.90
N ASP A 670 44.34 57.31 0.64
CA ASP A 670 44.11 58.30 -0.42
C ASP A 670 44.36 57.68 -1.79
N PHE A 671 43.39 57.84 -2.68
CA PHE A 671 43.50 57.37 -4.04
C PHE A 671 42.79 58.30 -5.00
N GLY A 672 43.20 58.22 -6.26
CA GLY A 672 42.53 58.96 -7.30
C GLY A 672 43.34 59.09 -8.58
N PHE A 673 42.63 59.52 -9.61
CA PHE A 673 43.16 59.99 -10.86
C PHE A 673 43.41 61.49 -10.76
N TYR A 674 44.61 61.95 -11.12
CA TYR A 674 44.99 63.36 -11.10
C TYR A 674 45.61 63.80 -12.42
N LEU A 675 45.57 65.10 -12.65
CA LEU A 675 46.19 65.76 -13.79
C LEU A 675 47.20 66.80 -13.33
N ASN A 676 48.24 66.99 -14.14
CA ASN A 676 49.16 68.10 -14.02
C ASN A 676 49.23 68.84 -15.36
N CYS A 677 48.64 70.03 -15.42
CA CYS A 677 48.61 70.86 -16.63
C CYS A 677 49.54 72.07 -16.47
N SER A 678 50.58 72.17 -17.29
CA SER A 678 51.50 73.32 -17.31
C SER A 678 50.90 74.55 -17.99
N GLU A 679 49.83 74.37 -18.76
CA GLU A 679 49.03 75.41 -19.42
C GLU A 679 47.54 75.06 -19.33
N THR A 680 46.65 75.94 -19.79
CA THR A 680 45.22 75.62 -19.90
C THR A 680 45.00 74.73 -21.12
N VAL A 681 44.38 73.56 -20.93
CA VAL A 681 44.12 72.56 -21.96
C VAL A 681 42.63 72.28 -22.12
N ASP A 682 42.28 71.83 -23.32
CA ASP A 682 40.92 71.46 -23.72
C ASP A 682 40.78 69.93 -23.72
N LEU A 683 40.10 69.38 -22.71
CA LEU A 683 39.77 67.95 -22.64
C LEU A 683 38.38 67.64 -23.19
N SER A 684 37.70 68.61 -23.85
CA SER A 684 36.42 68.31 -24.49
C SER A 684 36.62 67.28 -25.60
N GLY A 685 35.91 66.15 -25.48
CA GLY A 685 36.10 64.99 -26.35
C GLY A 685 36.97 63.87 -25.79
N VAL A 686 37.43 63.98 -24.53
CA VAL A 686 38.03 62.88 -23.78
C VAL A 686 36.98 62.24 -22.88
N TYR A 687 36.81 60.93 -23.02
CA TYR A 687 35.94 60.09 -22.20
C TYR A 687 36.78 58.98 -21.56
N ILE A 688 36.61 58.72 -20.27
CA ILE A 688 37.37 57.70 -19.54
C ILE A 688 36.41 56.84 -18.69
N ASP A 689 36.61 55.53 -18.73
CA ASP A 689 35.77 54.55 -18.06
C ASP A 689 36.56 53.34 -17.53
N ASN A 690 35.92 52.47 -16.74
CA ASN A 690 36.38 51.15 -16.30
C ASN A 690 37.81 51.11 -15.77
N PHE A 691 38.07 51.86 -14.69
CA PHE A 691 39.30 51.70 -13.94
C PHE A 691 39.30 50.33 -13.27
N ARG A 692 40.31 49.50 -13.58
CA ARG A 692 40.33 48.10 -13.14
C ARG A 692 41.73 47.54 -13.02
N PHE A 693 41.84 46.44 -12.27
CA PHE A 693 43.01 45.59 -12.25
C PHE A 693 42.72 44.27 -12.94
N ASP A 694 43.56 43.92 -13.90
CA ASP A 694 43.53 42.63 -14.57
C ASP A 694 44.81 41.86 -14.23
N LEU A 695 44.72 40.52 -14.20
CA LEU A 695 45.90 39.67 -14.14
C LEU A 695 46.73 39.83 -15.42
N LYS A 696 48.05 39.82 -15.28
CA LYS A 696 49.02 39.85 -16.39
C LYS A 696 48.95 38.63 -17.29
#